data_AF-A0A8J1M6H1-F1
#
_entry.id   AF-A0A8J1M6H1-F1
#
_cell.length_a   1.000
_cell.length_b   1.000
_cell.length_c   1.000
_cell.angle_alpha   90.00
_cell.angle_beta   90.00
_cell.angle_gamma   90.00
#
_symmetry.space_group_name_H-M   'P 1'
#
loop_
_entity.id
_entity.type
_entity.pdbx_description
1 polymer ?
#
loop_
_entity_poly.entity_id
_entity_poly.type
_entity_poly.pdbx_seq_one_letter_code
_entity_poly.pdbx_strand_id
1 'polypeptide(L)'
;MEQAGKPGSGQPEQGKSPSSSLNPQPSQSASPSGQDLQVDDAQAGRPLGPTPSQSRFQVDLVTEGSKEAAAQELQQQVDGVRHRGGSGSEEAKGRFRVNFVDPASPGGSSPENAGVDGGSGGVSFQNGDTVLSEGSLHSGGTGHHYHYDTHTNTYYLRTFGHNTIDAVPRIDYYRHTAADLGEKLLRPSLAELHDELDKEPFEDGFANGDEGTPTGDAVTNVADSKGVVKFGWIKGVLVRCMLNIWGVMLFIRLSWIVGQAGIGLTVVVIAMATVVTTITGLSTSAIATNGFVRGGGAYYLISRSLGPEFGGAIGLIFAFANAVAVAMYVVGFAETVVELLKENGALMVDEVNDIRIIGAITVVLLLGISVAGMEWEAKAQIVLLIILLLAIGDFFIGTVIPSEDKKPKGFFGYKAEIFSENFGPDFRGETFFSVFSIFFPAATGILAGANISGDLADPQHAIPRGTLLAILVTTVVYMGVAVSVGSCVVRDASGDVNSTLSATMTNCTTAACNLNYDFSSCGQDCKYGLIEDFQVMSMVSGFAPLITAGIFSATLSSALASLVSAPKVFQALCKDNIYPGLQMFAKGYGKNNEPLRGYLLTFIIALGFILIAELNLIAPIISNFFLASYALINFSVFHASLAKSPGWRPAFRYYNMWVSLVGALLCCGVMFVINWWAALLTYVIVIGLYIYVTYKKPDVNWGSSTQALTYLNALQHTIRLSGVEDHVKNFRPQCLVLIGAPNSRPALLHLVHAFTKNVGLMICGHVHMGPRRQAMKELLTDQARYQRWLIKNKTKAFYSPVHAEDLRDGAQYLMQAAGLGRMRPNTLVVGFKKNWSQCDMREVETYINLFHDAFDFQYGVVVIRLKEGLDISHLQGQEELLSSQEKSPGTKDVVVNVEYSKKAEAEASGPFASDSSPMMRKGSKGQGISLDTADQRLLDASLQFQKKQGKSTIDVWWLFDDGGLTLLIPYLITTKKKWRDCKIRVFIGGKINRIDHDRRAMATLLSKFRIDFSDIMVLGDINTKPKKENVAAFEEMIEPFRLREDEKEQEVADKMKEEEPWRITDNELELYKTKTHRQIRLNELLKEHSSTANVIVMSLPVARKGAVSSALYMAWIEALSKDLPPILLVRGNHQSVLTFYS
;
A
#
# COMPACT_ATOMS: atom_id res chain seq x y z
N MET A 1 38.16 33.80 30.81
CA MET A 1 38.89 33.32 31.99
C MET A 1 38.89 31.79 31.98
N GLU A 2 39.94 31.02 31.69
CA GLU A 2 41.35 31.25 31.27
C GLU A 2 42.27 30.36 32.10
N GLN A 3 43.19 29.62 31.44
CA GLN A 3 44.30 28.86 32.04
C GLN A 3 43.89 27.73 33.04
N ALA A 4 44.76 26.83 33.48
CA ALA A 4 45.84 26.06 32.81
C ALA A 4 46.27 24.91 33.76
N GLY A 5 47.10 23.97 33.29
CA GLY A 5 48.00 23.18 34.18
C GLY A 5 47.78 21.66 34.29
N LYS A 6 48.78 20.91 33.83
CA LYS A 6 49.30 19.66 34.46
C LYS A 6 50.23 20.05 35.64
N PRO A 7 50.83 19.18 36.51
CA PRO A 7 51.17 17.75 36.29
C PRO A 7 51.19 16.83 37.57
N GLY A 8 51.85 15.67 37.46
CA GLY A 8 52.38 14.85 38.56
C GLY A 8 51.45 13.74 39.08
N SER A 9 51.78 12.44 39.23
CA SER A 9 53.02 11.64 39.43
C SER A 9 53.37 11.33 40.90
N GLY A 10 53.17 10.07 41.33
CA GLY A 10 53.59 9.54 42.65
C GLY A 10 53.46 8.02 42.75
N GLN A 11 54.59 7.34 43.02
CA GLN A 11 54.76 5.89 43.30
C GLN A 11 55.01 5.69 44.84
N PRO A 12 55.37 4.51 45.41
CA PRO A 12 55.71 3.17 44.87
C PRO A 12 54.72 2.09 45.42
N GLU A 13 54.92 0.77 45.66
CA GLU A 13 55.88 -0.37 45.43
C GLU A 13 55.07 -1.68 45.76
N GLN A 14 55.39 -2.97 45.56
CA GLN A 14 56.44 -3.87 44.99
C GLN A 14 55.70 -4.98 44.16
N GLY A 15 56.31 -5.96 43.48
CA GLY A 15 57.71 -6.25 43.14
C GLY A 15 58.02 -7.77 42.98
N LYS A 16 58.81 -8.13 41.96
CA LYS A 16 59.43 -9.46 41.64
C LYS A 16 58.53 -10.62 41.10
N SER A 17 59.19 -11.38 40.22
CA SER A 17 58.81 -12.58 39.44
C SER A 17 59.61 -13.81 39.99
N PRO A 18 59.76 -15.04 39.39
CA PRO A 18 59.51 -15.43 37.97
C PRO A 18 59.08 -16.90 37.62
N SER A 19 58.74 -17.08 36.34
CA SER A 19 59.07 -18.20 35.39
C SER A 19 58.99 -19.71 35.73
N SER A 20 58.47 -20.45 34.73
CA SER A 20 59.04 -21.65 34.05
C SER A 20 58.36 -23.05 34.17
N SER A 21 58.10 -23.64 32.99
CA SER A 21 58.13 -25.06 32.57
C SER A 21 57.63 -26.21 33.48
N LEU A 22 56.74 -27.08 32.95
CA LEU A 22 57.08 -28.45 32.49
C LEU A 22 55.89 -29.21 31.84
N ASN A 23 56.23 -30.22 31.03
CA ASN A 23 55.37 -31.29 30.50
C ASN A 23 55.63 -32.58 31.34
N PRO A 24 54.85 -33.69 31.34
CA PRO A 24 54.56 -34.49 30.13
C PRO A 24 53.23 -35.29 30.10
N GLN A 25 53.05 -36.14 29.07
CA GLN A 25 52.09 -37.26 29.04
C GLN A 25 52.62 -38.49 29.84
N PRO A 26 51.84 -39.59 30.02
CA PRO A 26 51.94 -40.69 29.03
C PRO A 26 50.67 -41.56 28.78
N SER A 27 50.62 -42.23 27.61
CA SER A 27 50.27 -43.67 27.32
C SER A 27 49.15 -44.44 28.07
N GLN A 28 48.48 -45.51 27.58
CA GLN A 28 48.44 -46.28 26.30
C GLN A 28 47.27 -47.32 26.32
N SER A 29 47.14 -48.13 25.26
CA SER A 29 46.40 -49.43 25.17
C SER A 29 44.86 -49.39 25.15
N ALA A 30 44.13 -50.36 24.58
CA ALA A 30 44.41 -51.36 23.52
C ALA A 30 43.08 -51.98 23.00
N SER A 31 43.10 -52.62 21.82
CA SER A 31 42.02 -53.49 21.32
C SER A 31 42.38 -54.98 21.48
N PRO A 32 41.39 -55.88 21.40
CA PRO A 32 41.53 -57.03 20.50
C PRO A 32 40.24 -57.36 19.72
N SER A 33 40.27 -58.41 18.90
CA SER A 33 39.27 -58.79 17.89
C SER A 33 38.88 -60.27 17.91
N GLY A 34 37.71 -60.58 17.33
CA GLY A 34 37.20 -61.90 16.91
C GLY A 34 35.92 -61.65 16.08
N GLN A 35 35.69 -62.22 14.89
CA GLN A 35 35.75 -63.61 14.43
C GLN A 35 34.79 -64.56 15.18
N ASP A 36 34.07 -65.47 14.53
CA ASP A 36 33.62 -65.59 13.12
C ASP A 36 32.54 -66.70 13.08
N LEU A 37 31.48 -66.58 12.25
CA LEU A 37 30.64 -67.72 11.83
C LEU A 37 29.63 -67.34 10.75
N GLN A 38 29.55 -68.15 9.68
CA GLN A 38 28.54 -68.10 8.61
C GLN A 38 27.71 -69.40 8.63
N VAL A 39 26.51 -69.39 8.01
CA VAL A 39 26.07 -70.32 6.94
C VAL A 39 24.56 -70.19 6.67
N ASP A 40 24.27 -69.69 5.47
CA ASP A 40 23.23 -70.00 4.46
C ASP A 40 21.70 -69.99 4.71
N ASP A 41 21.05 -69.25 3.79
CA ASP A 41 19.78 -69.47 3.05
C ASP A 41 18.44 -69.81 3.73
N ALA A 42 17.46 -68.90 3.53
CA ALA A 42 16.37 -69.13 2.56
C ALA A 42 15.65 -67.84 2.09
N GLN A 43 15.22 -67.83 0.83
CA GLN A 43 14.67 -66.69 0.06
C GLN A 43 13.36 -66.07 0.61
N ALA A 44 13.21 -64.73 0.51
CA ALA A 44 12.26 -64.05 -0.42
C ALA A 44 11.64 -62.71 0.06
N GLY A 45 12.04 -61.60 -0.57
CA GLY A 45 11.10 -60.57 -1.06
C GLY A 45 10.49 -59.52 -0.12
N ARG A 46 11.25 -58.44 0.19
CA ARG A 46 10.73 -57.08 0.46
C ARG A 46 11.85 -56.02 0.38
N PRO A 47 11.80 -55.01 -0.51
CA PRO A 47 12.79 -53.94 -0.54
C PRO A 47 12.47 -52.84 0.51
N LEU A 48 13.50 -52.35 1.19
CA LEU A 48 13.46 -51.10 1.95
C LEU A 48 13.71 -49.90 1.01
N GLY A 49 13.18 -48.73 1.38
CA GLY A 49 13.03 -47.60 0.46
C GLY A 49 14.32 -46.78 0.18
N PRO A 50 14.37 -46.08 -0.97
CA PRO A 50 15.48 -45.20 -1.33
C PRO A 50 15.39 -43.79 -0.70
N THR A 51 16.49 -43.05 -0.86
CA THR A 51 16.70 -41.66 -0.42
C THR A 51 15.83 -40.63 -1.15
N PRO A 52 15.63 -39.42 -0.58
CA PRO A 52 14.87 -38.35 -1.22
C PRO A 52 15.66 -37.71 -2.37
N SER A 53 15.09 -37.71 -3.58
CA SER A 53 15.72 -37.19 -4.79
C SER A 53 14.96 -36.01 -5.41
N GLN A 54 15.69 -34.94 -5.69
CA GLN A 54 15.49 -33.98 -6.79
C GLN A 54 14.21 -33.11 -6.81
N SER A 55 14.43 -31.84 -7.19
CA SER A 55 13.38 -30.88 -7.51
C SER A 55 12.77 -31.17 -8.89
N ARG A 56 11.44 -31.08 -8.99
CA ARG A 56 10.72 -31.07 -10.26
C ARG A 56 9.63 -30.01 -10.24
N PHE A 57 9.82 -28.96 -11.04
CA PHE A 57 8.70 -28.10 -11.43
C PHE A 57 7.84 -28.89 -12.41
N GLN A 58 6.56 -29.08 -12.07
CA GLN A 58 5.54 -29.53 -13.01
C GLN A 58 4.25 -28.78 -12.71
N VAL A 59 3.60 -28.29 -13.76
CA VAL A 59 2.39 -27.46 -13.69
C VAL A 59 1.22 -28.29 -14.16
N ASP A 60 0.43 -28.83 -13.22
CA ASP A 60 -0.77 -29.58 -13.55
C ASP A 60 -1.97 -28.64 -13.70
N LEU A 61 -2.63 -28.72 -14.85
CA LEU A 61 -3.86 -27.99 -15.16
C LEU A 61 -5.07 -28.70 -14.55
N VAL A 62 -5.55 -28.21 -13.40
CA VAL A 62 -6.79 -28.72 -12.79
C VAL A 62 -8.00 -28.12 -13.52
N THR A 63 -8.70 -28.95 -14.29
CA THR A 63 -10.05 -28.66 -14.80
C THR A 63 -11.11 -28.95 -13.73
N GLU A 64 -12.10 -28.08 -13.58
CA GLU A 64 -13.23 -28.30 -12.67
C GLU A 64 -14.12 -29.46 -13.18
N GLY A 65 -14.41 -30.41 -12.29
CA GLY A 65 -15.33 -31.52 -12.54
C GLY A 65 -16.17 -31.78 -11.29
N SER A 66 -17.46 -31.44 -11.36
CA SER A 66 -18.36 -31.47 -10.20
C SER A 66 -18.75 -32.89 -9.78
N LYS A 67 -18.83 -33.11 -8.46
CA LYS A 67 -19.45 -34.29 -7.84
C LYS A 67 -20.14 -33.91 -6.53
N GLU A 68 -21.46 -33.78 -6.57
CA GLU A 68 -22.33 -33.91 -5.40
C GLU A 68 -23.21 -35.15 -5.59
N ALA A 69 -23.17 -36.08 -4.64
CA ALA A 69 -24.14 -37.16 -4.51
C ALA A 69 -23.97 -37.87 -3.14
N ALA A 70 -24.96 -37.72 -2.25
CA ALA A 70 -25.63 -38.82 -1.54
C ALA A 70 -26.34 -38.35 -0.25
N ALA A 71 -27.65 -38.14 -0.33
CA ALA A 71 -28.59 -38.36 0.77
C ALA A 71 -29.96 -38.73 0.16
N GLN A 72 -30.65 -39.70 0.75
CA GLN A 72 -32.00 -40.13 0.38
C GLN A 72 -33.01 -39.42 1.34
N GLU A 73 -34.35 -39.46 1.21
CA GLU A 73 -35.27 -40.47 0.68
C GLU A 73 -36.58 -39.84 0.09
N LEU A 74 -37.58 -40.71 -0.16
CA LEU A 74 -39.03 -40.48 -0.30
C LEU A 74 -39.66 -40.10 -1.67
N GLN A 75 -40.27 -41.13 -2.26
CA GLN A 75 -41.68 -41.20 -2.71
C GLN A 75 -42.21 -40.49 -3.99
N GLN A 76 -42.28 -41.30 -5.06
CA GLN A 76 -43.42 -41.54 -5.98
C GLN A 76 -44.16 -40.41 -6.76
N GLN A 77 -44.47 -40.72 -8.03
CA GLN A 77 -45.67 -40.34 -8.82
C GLN A 77 -45.80 -38.86 -9.29
N VAL A 78 -46.39 -38.53 -10.47
CA VAL A 78 -46.84 -39.33 -11.64
C VAL A 78 -46.85 -38.47 -12.94
N ASP A 79 -46.85 -39.14 -14.10
CA ASP A 79 -47.18 -38.74 -15.50
C ASP A 79 -47.31 -37.26 -15.96
N GLY A 80 -46.81 -36.97 -17.19
CA GLY A 80 -47.28 -35.80 -17.96
C GLY A 80 -46.62 -35.45 -19.31
N VAL A 81 -46.84 -36.26 -20.37
CA VAL A 81 -47.31 -35.85 -21.73
C VAL A 81 -46.98 -34.40 -22.22
N ARG A 82 -46.38 -34.12 -23.40
CA ARG A 82 -45.97 -34.92 -24.59
C ARG A 82 -45.16 -34.03 -25.58
N HIS A 83 -44.16 -34.61 -26.27
CA HIS A 83 -43.77 -34.37 -27.69
C HIS A 83 -43.39 -32.93 -28.18
N ARG A 84 -42.69 -32.72 -29.33
CA ARG A 84 -42.20 -33.62 -30.40
C ARG A 84 -40.96 -33.04 -31.10
N GLY A 85 -40.17 -33.91 -31.75
CA GLY A 85 -39.09 -33.55 -32.69
C GLY A 85 -37.69 -33.56 -32.03
N GLY A 86 -36.66 -34.14 -32.66
CA GLY A 86 -36.66 -34.90 -33.91
C GLY A 86 -35.26 -35.39 -34.29
N SER A 87 -35.19 -36.67 -34.68
CA SER A 87 -34.11 -37.37 -35.40
C SER A 87 -33.36 -36.53 -36.47
N GLY A 88 -32.10 -36.84 -36.81
CA GLY A 88 -31.25 -37.98 -36.43
C GLY A 88 -30.19 -38.27 -37.51
N SER A 89 -29.49 -39.42 -37.44
CA SER A 89 -28.45 -39.93 -38.38
C SER A 89 -27.24 -38.99 -38.61
N GLU A 90 -26.02 -39.31 -38.18
CA GLU A 90 -25.13 -40.38 -38.70
C GLU A 90 -24.75 -40.21 -40.17
N GLU A 91 -23.48 -39.90 -40.45
CA GLU A 91 -22.83 -40.29 -41.71
C GLU A 91 -21.35 -40.66 -41.55
N ALA A 92 -20.94 -41.62 -42.38
CA ALA A 92 -19.62 -42.18 -42.70
C ALA A 92 -18.35 -41.87 -41.86
N LYS A 93 -17.81 -42.97 -41.31
CA LYS A 93 -16.39 -43.24 -40.99
C LYS A 93 -15.38 -42.67 -42.01
N GLY A 94 -14.29 -42.07 -41.50
CA GLY A 94 -13.01 -41.89 -42.21
C GLY A 94 -11.83 -42.16 -41.26
N ARG A 95 -10.76 -42.85 -41.70
CA ARG A 95 -9.72 -43.39 -40.79
C ARG A 95 -8.29 -43.24 -41.33
N PHE A 96 -7.45 -42.52 -40.57
CA PHE A 96 -5.97 -42.57 -40.49
C PHE A 96 -5.07 -42.05 -41.64
N ARG A 97 -4.21 -41.06 -41.27
CA ARG A 97 -2.88 -40.68 -41.86
C ARG A 97 -2.91 -40.15 -43.33
N VAL A 98 -1.87 -39.48 -43.87
CA VAL A 98 -0.43 -39.30 -43.54
C VAL A 98 0.01 -37.81 -43.61
N ASN A 99 1.19 -37.49 -43.08
CA ASN A 99 1.90 -36.20 -43.07
C ASN A 99 2.22 -35.59 -44.47
N PHE A 100 2.47 -34.27 -44.45
CA PHE A 100 3.55 -33.55 -45.17
C PHE A 100 4.31 -32.75 -44.08
N VAL A 101 5.64 -32.51 -44.03
CA VAL A 101 6.78 -32.62 -44.98
C VAL A 101 6.79 -31.56 -46.08
N ASP A 102 7.69 -30.59 -45.96
CA ASP A 102 8.00 -29.56 -46.96
C ASP A 102 8.52 -30.17 -48.29
N PRO A 103 8.35 -29.46 -49.43
CA PRO A 103 8.55 -30.06 -50.75
C PRO A 103 10.03 -30.32 -51.09
N ALA A 104 10.29 -31.51 -51.64
CA ALA A 104 11.56 -31.85 -52.27
C ALA A 104 11.54 -31.52 -53.78
N SER A 105 12.63 -30.96 -54.29
CA SER A 105 12.85 -30.76 -55.73
C SER A 105 13.14 -32.09 -56.44
N PRO A 106 12.55 -32.37 -57.62
CA PRO A 106 12.81 -33.60 -58.38
C PRO A 106 13.86 -33.43 -59.50
N GLY A 107 14.83 -34.35 -59.56
CA GLY A 107 15.71 -34.58 -60.71
C GLY A 107 17.03 -33.79 -60.71
N GLY A 108 18.19 -34.41 -60.96
CA GLY A 108 18.44 -35.84 -61.17
C GLY A 108 19.90 -36.18 -61.49
N SER A 109 20.15 -37.48 -61.72
CA SER A 109 21.40 -38.12 -62.22
C SER A 109 22.72 -37.87 -61.48
N SER A 110 23.29 -38.95 -60.94
CA SER A 110 24.73 -39.09 -60.64
C SER A 110 25.57 -39.08 -61.94
N PRO A 111 26.88 -38.82 -61.86
CA PRO A 111 27.82 -39.94 -61.69
C PRO A 111 28.90 -39.69 -60.62
N GLU A 112 29.86 -40.61 -60.51
CA GLU A 112 30.95 -40.63 -59.52
C GLU A 112 32.26 -39.95 -60.02
N ASN A 113 33.14 -39.66 -59.05
CA ASN A 113 34.61 -39.58 -59.14
C ASN A 113 35.35 -38.38 -59.78
N ALA A 114 36.34 -37.91 -58.98
CA ALA A 114 37.67 -37.38 -59.33
C ALA A 114 37.84 -35.96 -59.96
N GLY A 115 39.01 -35.35 -59.67
CA GLY A 115 39.47 -34.03 -60.16
C GLY A 115 39.21 -32.89 -59.15
N VAL A 116 40.14 -32.34 -58.35
CA VAL A 116 41.60 -31.99 -58.43
C VAL A 116 41.87 -30.57 -58.95
N ASP A 117 42.72 -29.87 -58.19
CA ASP A 117 43.40 -28.58 -58.42
C ASP A 117 42.60 -27.26 -58.52
N GLY A 118 43.19 -26.11 -58.11
CA GLY A 118 44.46 -25.97 -57.37
C GLY A 118 45.17 -24.61 -57.43
N GLY A 119 46.18 -24.44 -56.56
CA GLY A 119 47.14 -23.32 -56.54
C GLY A 119 46.61 -21.99 -55.95
N SER A 120 47.43 -21.08 -55.44
CA SER A 120 48.84 -21.09 -54.98
C SER A 120 49.05 -19.77 -54.19
N GLY A 121 49.76 -19.63 -53.07
CA GLY A 121 51.11 -20.12 -52.72
C GLY A 121 52.05 -18.90 -52.64
N GLY A 122 52.91 -18.71 -51.63
CA GLY A 122 53.18 -19.49 -50.41
C GLY A 122 54.38 -18.89 -49.62
N VAL A 123 55.10 -19.72 -48.83
CA VAL A 123 56.38 -19.41 -48.12
C VAL A 123 56.17 -18.53 -46.85
N SER A 124 56.75 -18.77 -45.65
CA SER A 124 57.91 -19.59 -45.20
C SER A 124 57.85 -20.08 -43.72
N PHE A 125 58.47 -21.24 -43.45
CA PHE A 125 59.22 -21.69 -42.24
C PHE A 125 58.59 -21.83 -40.82
N GLN A 126 58.64 -23.08 -40.29
CA GLN A 126 59.18 -23.57 -39.00
C GLN A 126 58.83 -22.84 -37.66
N ASN A 127 58.42 -23.48 -36.55
CA ASN A 127 58.33 -24.88 -36.06
C ASN A 127 57.17 -24.97 -35.00
N GLY A 128 56.82 -26.08 -34.30
CA GLY A 128 57.42 -27.42 -34.09
C GLY A 128 56.50 -28.37 -33.30
N ASP A 129 57.06 -29.33 -32.54
CA ASP A 129 56.38 -30.59 -32.13
C ASP A 129 55.69 -30.68 -30.74
N THR A 130 54.87 -31.73 -30.60
CA THR A 130 53.97 -32.11 -29.50
C THR A 130 54.62 -32.85 -28.31
N VAL A 131 54.02 -32.77 -27.11
CA VAL A 131 54.28 -33.70 -25.97
C VAL A 131 52.97 -34.07 -25.24
N LEU A 132 52.88 -35.32 -24.75
CA LEU A 132 51.78 -35.90 -23.94
C LEU A 132 52.20 -36.05 -22.45
N SER A 133 51.24 -36.14 -21.51
CA SER A 133 51.36 -36.97 -20.28
C SER A 133 50.05 -37.08 -19.46
N GLU A 134 49.98 -38.11 -18.62
CA GLU A 134 48.87 -38.46 -17.72
C GLU A 134 49.18 -38.20 -16.22
N GLY A 135 48.22 -38.48 -15.33
CA GLY A 135 48.43 -38.67 -13.89
C GLY A 135 48.12 -37.46 -13.00
N SER A 136 47.76 -37.61 -11.71
CA SER A 136 47.51 -38.82 -10.90
C SER A 136 46.56 -38.48 -9.73
N LEU A 137 45.93 -39.49 -9.12
CA LEU A 137 45.34 -39.35 -7.78
C LEU A 137 46.43 -39.17 -6.71
N HIS A 138 46.14 -38.45 -5.62
CA HIS A 138 45.98 -39.03 -4.27
C HIS A 138 45.65 -37.98 -3.17
N SER A 139 44.83 -38.40 -2.20
CA SER A 139 44.82 -38.07 -0.74
C SER A 139 45.16 -36.65 -0.24
N GLY A 140 44.46 -36.04 0.72
CA GLY A 140 43.33 -36.50 1.55
C GLY A 140 43.36 -35.83 2.92
N GLY A 141 42.19 -35.52 3.52
CA GLY A 141 42.14 -34.89 4.85
C GLY A 141 40.76 -34.40 5.27
N THR A 142 40.34 -34.73 6.49
CA THR A 142 39.10 -34.27 7.12
C THR A 142 39.31 -32.95 7.86
N GLY A 143 38.44 -31.96 7.66
CA GLY A 143 38.42 -30.73 8.48
C GLY A 143 37.24 -29.83 8.15
N HIS A 144 36.47 -29.42 9.17
CA HIS A 144 35.42 -28.41 9.00
C HIS A 144 36.04 -27.02 8.88
N HIS A 145 35.61 -26.20 7.91
CA HIS A 145 35.31 -24.78 8.11
C HIS A 145 34.47 -24.27 6.92
N TYR A 146 33.27 -23.75 7.19
CA TYR A 146 32.51 -22.99 6.19
C TYR A 146 33.08 -21.57 6.09
N HIS A 147 33.93 -21.33 5.08
CA HIS A 147 34.28 -19.96 4.70
C HIS A 147 33.11 -19.31 3.94
N TYR A 148 32.94 -18.01 4.15
CA TYR A 148 32.13 -17.17 3.27
C TYR A 148 33.00 -16.75 2.08
N ASP A 149 32.61 -17.13 0.87
CA ASP A 149 33.29 -16.68 -0.35
C ASP A 149 32.97 -15.21 -0.64
N THR A 150 33.89 -14.32 -0.26
CA THR A 150 33.91 -12.92 -0.68
C THR A 150 34.50 -12.79 -2.08
N HIS A 151 33.89 -13.43 -3.08
CA HIS A 151 34.37 -13.38 -4.45
C HIS A 151 33.98 -12.07 -5.17
N THR A 152 34.93 -11.60 -5.99
CA THR A 152 35.02 -10.24 -6.53
C THR A 152 34.10 -9.97 -7.73
N ASN A 153 33.96 -8.70 -8.10
CA ASN A 153 32.94 -8.20 -9.04
C ASN A 153 33.03 -8.70 -10.50
N THR A 154 34.00 -9.54 -10.87
CA THR A 154 34.29 -9.90 -12.27
C THR A 154 33.50 -11.10 -12.81
N TYR A 155 32.88 -11.93 -11.96
CA TYR A 155 32.09 -13.08 -12.44
C TYR A 155 30.66 -12.70 -12.92
N TYR A 156 30.18 -11.50 -12.60
CA TYR A 156 28.77 -11.13 -12.77
C TYR A 156 28.31 -10.90 -14.21
N LEU A 157 29.22 -10.75 -15.19
CA LEU A 157 28.80 -10.57 -16.59
C LEU A 157 28.36 -11.87 -17.25
N ARG A 158 28.97 -13.03 -16.96
CA ARG A 158 28.76 -14.26 -17.75
C ARG A 158 27.54 -15.08 -17.33
N THR A 159 26.35 -14.62 -17.70
CA THR A 159 25.14 -15.47 -17.65
C THR A 159 24.91 -16.12 -19.03
N PHE A 160 24.72 -17.45 -19.06
CA PHE A 160 24.54 -18.22 -20.31
C PHE A 160 25.62 -17.99 -21.39
N GLY A 161 26.88 -17.82 -20.96
CA GLY A 161 28.03 -17.62 -21.85
C GLY A 161 28.15 -16.24 -22.51
N HIS A 162 27.14 -15.38 -22.35
CA HIS A 162 27.12 -14.02 -22.88
C HIS A 162 27.39 -13.01 -21.77
N ASN A 163 27.94 -11.84 -22.11
CA ASN A 163 28.17 -10.76 -21.15
C ASN A 163 26.87 -9.97 -20.92
N THR A 164 26.04 -10.44 -19.99
CA THR A 164 24.79 -9.80 -19.59
C THR A 164 25.03 -8.73 -18.53
N ILE A 165 24.62 -7.49 -18.82
CA ILE A 165 24.54 -6.40 -17.82
C ILE A 165 23.33 -6.61 -16.88
N ASP A 166 22.42 -7.51 -17.25
CA ASP A 166 21.18 -7.82 -16.54
C ASP A 166 21.44 -8.34 -15.12
N ALA A 167 20.88 -7.66 -14.12
CA ALA A 167 21.24 -7.87 -12.73
C ALA A 167 20.56 -9.13 -12.17
N VAL A 168 21.34 -10.22 -12.04
CA VAL A 168 20.97 -11.49 -11.36
C VAL A 168 20.13 -11.21 -10.10
N PRO A 169 19.04 -11.95 -9.80
CA PRO A 169 18.10 -11.65 -8.72
C PRO A 169 18.67 -11.53 -7.28
N ARG A 170 19.33 -10.40 -6.98
CA ARG A 170 19.79 -10.05 -5.63
C ARG A 170 18.60 -9.62 -4.79
N ILE A 171 18.53 -10.14 -3.56
CA ILE A 171 17.45 -9.89 -2.60
C ILE A 171 17.27 -8.38 -2.29
N ASP A 172 18.34 -7.60 -2.38
CA ASP A 172 18.34 -6.17 -2.05
C ASP A 172 17.50 -5.33 -3.01
N TYR A 173 17.46 -5.66 -4.30
CA TYR A 173 16.55 -5.00 -5.26
C TYR A 173 15.06 -5.15 -4.88
N TYR A 174 14.72 -6.15 -4.06
CA TYR A 174 13.35 -6.42 -3.58
C TYR A 174 13.12 -5.95 -2.14
N ARG A 175 14.17 -5.52 -1.41
CA ARG A 175 14.10 -5.08 -0.01
C ARG A 175 13.71 -3.61 0.18
N HIS A 176 13.80 -2.77 -0.85
CA HIS A 176 13.74 -1.29 -0.71
C HIS A 176 12.39 -0.67 -1.14
N THR A 177 11.39 -0.76 -0.27
CA THR A 177 10.22 0.15 -0.33
C THR A 177 10.62 1.56 0.16
N ALA A 178 11.07 2.41 -0.77
CA ALA A 178 11.24 3.86 -0.67
C ALA A 178 11.72 4.42 0.70
N ALA A 179 13.03 4.67 0.82
CA ALA A 179 13.62 5.49 1.87
C ALA A 179 14.84 6.24 1.30
N ASP A 180 14.77 7.57 1.20
CA ASP A 180 15.71 8.41 0.42
C ASP A 180 17.03 8.76 1.14
N LEU A 181 17.56 7.83 1.95
CA LEU A 181 18.66 8.08 2.91
C LEU A 181 19.76 7.00 2.90
N GLY A 182 20.10 6.51 1.71
CA GLY A 182 21.25 5.63 1.49
C GLY A 182 21.65 5.59 0.01
N GLU A 183 22.94 5.36 -0.24
CA GLU A 183 23.46 5.28 -1.62
C GLU A 183 22.81 4.13 -2.38
N LYS A 184 22.40 4.42 -3.62
CA LYS A 184 21.44 3.60 -4.34
C LYS A 184 22.17 2.56 -5.21
N LEU A 185 22.22 1.32 -4.74
CA LEU A 185 22.32 0.15 -5.63
C LEU A 185 21.01 0.03 -6.44
N LEU A 186 20.86 0.91 -7.42
CA LEU A 186 19.79 0.83 -8.42
C LEU A 186 19.91 -0.50 -9.17
N ARG A 187 18.76 -1.08 -9.53
CA ARG A 187 18.71 -1.99 -10.66
C ARG A 187 18.99 -1.15 -11.92
N PRO A 188 19.85 -1.60 -12.86
CA PRO A 188 19.98 -0.95 -14.16
C PRO A 188 18.61 -0.71 -14.78
N SER A 189 18.36 0.49 -15.29
CA SER A 189 17.10 0.75 -15.98
C SER A 189 17.02 -0.04 -17.29
N LEU A 190 15.81 -0.30 -17.78
CA LEU A 190 15.63 -0.97 -19.08
C LEU A 190 16.26 -0.16 -20.23
N ALA A 191 16.43 1.16 -20.04
CA ALA A 191 17.16 2.01 -20.97
C ALA A 191 18.68 1.76 -20.87
N GLU A 192 19.28 1.74 -19.67
CA GLU A 192 20.70 1.41 -19.49
C GLU A 192 21.06 0.03 -20.08
N LEU A 193 20.22 -0.99 -19.84
CA LEU A 193 20.41 -2.34 -20.37
C LEU A 193 20.34 -2.43 -21.91
N HIS A 194 19.73 -1.45 -22.57
CA HIS A 194 19.61 -1.38 -24.03
C HIS A 194 20.64 -0.41 -24.65
N ASP A 195 20.88 0.72 -24.01
CA ASP A 195 21.77 1.80 -24.46
C ASP A 195 23.27 1.41 -24.38
N GLU A 196 23.63 0.40 -23.58
CA GLU A 196 25.01 -0.11 -23.50
C GLU A 196 25.26 -1.36 -24.38
N LEU A 197 24.20 -1.96 -24.95
CA LEU A 197 24.32 -3.07 -25.90
C LEU A 197 24.72 -2.59 -27.31
N ASP A 198 24.43 -1.33 -27.64
CA ASP A 198 24.79 -0.67 -28.90
C ASP A 198 26.24 -0.14 -28.92
N LYS A 199 27.04 -0.40 -27.86
CA LYS A 199 28.49 -0.18 -27.85
C LYS A 199 29.18 -1.52 -28.11
N GLU A 200 30.06 -1.55 -29.11
CA GLU A 200 30.94 -2.72 -29.32
C GLU A 200 31.81 -3.00 -28.08
N PRO A 201 32.16 -4.27 -27.81
CA PRO A 201 32.98 -4.62 -26.66
C PRO A 201 34.34 -3.91 -26.71
N PHE A 202 34.70 -3.28 -25.60
CA PHE A 202 35.92 -2.49 -25.41
C PHE A 202 37.17 -3.21 -25.93
N GLU A 203 37.92 -2.59 -26.86
CA GLU A 203 39.29 -3.00 -27.15
C GLU A 203 40.22 -2.62 -25.97
N ASP A 204 41.19 -3.49 -25.65
CA ASP A 204 42.15 -3.29 -24.56
C ASP A 204 43.20 -2.21 -24.89
N GLY A 205 42.80 -0.94 -24.77
CA GLY A 205 43.66 0.23 -24.93
C GLY A 205 44.41 0.61 -23.65
N PHE A 206 45.58 0.01 -23.39
CA PHE A 206 46.48 0.45 -22.31
C PHE A 206 47.00 1.88 -22.54
N ALA A 207 46.69 2.80 -21.63
CA ALA A 207 47.30 4.12 -21.56
C ALA A 207 47.67 4.46 -20.09
N ASN A 208 48.97 4.45 -19.79
CA ASN A 208 49.48 4.96 -18.51
C ASN A 208 49.56 6.49 -18.57
N GLY A 209 49.11 7.17 -17.51
CA GLY A 209 49.25 8.62 -17.35
C GLY A 209 48.63 9.09 -16.03
N ASP A 210 49.47 9.50 -15.09
CA ASP A 210 49.02 10.02 -13.79
C ASP A 210 48.35 11.39 -13.92
N GLU A 211 47.15 11.54 -13.34
CA GLU A 211 46.87 12.70 -12.49
C GLU A 211 45.81 12.35 -11.43
N GLY A 212 46.03 12.80 -10.19
CA GLY A 212 45.47 12.13 -9.01
C GLY A 212 44.11 12.65 -8.51
N THR A 213 43.20 11.73 -8.19
CA THR A 213 42.10 11.98 -7.25
C THR A 213 42.03 10.86 -6.18
N PRO A 214 41.77 11.19 -4.89
CA PRO A 214 41.97 10.25 -3.78
C PRO A 214 40.81 9.26 -3.61
N THR A 215 40.77 8.23 -4.46
CA THR A 215 39.81 7.10 -4.36
C THR A 215 40.30 5.98 -3.42
N GLY A 216 40.94 6.35 -2.29
CA GLY A 216 41.60 5.43 -1.35
C GLY A 216 40.78 4.97 -0.14
N ASP A 217 39.78 5.76 0.32
CA ASP A 217 39.10 5.55 1.63
C ASP A 217 37.60 5.20 1.52
N ALA A 218 37.12 4.83 0.33
CA ALA A 218 35.69 4.63 0.05
C ALA A 218 35.19 3.17 0.18
N VAL A 219 36.05 2.21 0.56
CA VAL A 219 35.67 0.77 0.63
C VAL A 219 35.46 0.27 2.08
N THR A 220 35.85 1.06 3.09
CA THR A 220 35.68 0.74 4.52
C THR A 220 34.62 1.61 5.23
N ASN A 221 33.63 2.09 4.47
CA ASN A 221 32.46 2.81 5.00
C ASN A 221 31.11 2.15 4.66
N VAL A 222 31.11 0.83 4.43
CA VAL A 222 30.00 0.03 5.01
C VAL A 222 30.08 0.27 6.51
N ALA A 223 29.05 0.88 7.09
CA ALA A 223 29.04 1.14 8.52
C ALA A 223 29.01 -0.19 9.27
N ASP A 224 30.18 -0.59 9.78
CA ASP A 224 30.33 -1.69 10.73
C ASP A 224 29.55 -1.35 12.00
N SER A 225 28.28 -1.75 12.00
CA SER A 225 27.40 -1.70 13.17
C SER A 225 27.92 -2.70 14.20
N LYS A 226 28.97 -2.27 14.93
CA LYS A 226 29.73 -3.02 15.95
C LYS A 226 28.86 -4.10 16.58
N GLY A 227 29.14 -5.36 16.23
CA GLY A 227 28.17 -6.44 16.21
C GLY A 227 27.23 -6.49 17.41
N VAL A 228 26.04 -5.89 17.28
CA VAL A 228 24.96 -6.05 18.24
C VAL A 228 24.50 -7.50 18.11
N VAL A 229 24.86 -8.33 19.10
CA VAL A 229 24.62 -9.77 19.08
C VAL A 229 23.12 -10.04 19.07
N LYS A 230 22.59 -10.29 17.86
CA LYS A 230 21.17 -10.54 17.64
C LYS A 230 20.67 -11.72 18.45
N PHE A 231 19.49 -11.57 19.04
CA PHE A 231 18.91 -12.58 19.92
C PHE A 231 18.30 -13.73 19.11
N GLY A 232 18.59 -14.96 19.54
CA GLY A 232 17.87 -16.16 19.11
C GLY A 232 16.46 -16.22 19.73
N TRP A 233 15.59 -17.05 19.16
CA TRP A 233 14.16 -17.12 19.49
C TRP A 233 13.86 -17.37 20.98
N ILE A 234 14.67 -18.17 21.66
CA ILE A 234 14.51 -18.46 23.10
C ILE A 234 14.70 -17.17 23.93
N LYS A 235 15.84 -16.50 23.78
CA LYS A 235 16.20 -15.32 24.58
C LYS A 235 15.43 -14.06 24.17
N GLY A 236 15.16 -13.90 22.87
CA GLY A 236 14.50 -12.71 22.33
C GLY A 236 12.96 -12.76 22.40
N VAL A 237 12.35 -13.92 22.12
CA VAL A 237 10.89 -14.05 22.01
C VAL A 237 10.31 -14.80 23.20
N LEU A 238 10.71 -16.06 23.42
CA LEU A 238 10.11 -16.92 24.45
C LEU A 238 10.22 -16.31 25.86
N VAL A 239 11.45 -15.98 26.28
CA VAL A 239 11.74 -15.37 27.60
C VAL A 239 10.96 -14.06 27.81
N ARG A 240 10.94 -13.16 26.81
CA ARG A 240 10.23 -11.87 26.93
C ARG A 240 8.72 -12.02 26.92
N CYS A 241 8.17 -12.99 26.18
CA CYS A 241 6.74 -13.27 26.25
C CYS A 241 6.36 -13.87 27.60
N MET A 242 7.13 -14.83 28.13
CA MET A 242 6.86 -15.42 29.45
C MET A 242 6.91 -14.39 30.58
N LEU A 243 7.93 -13.51 30.60
CA LEU A 243 8.03 -12.42 31.58
C LEU A 243 6.85 -11.44 31.52
N ASN A 244 6.40 -11.05 30.32
CA ASN A 244 5.29 -10.10 30.15
C ASN A 244 3.89 -10.72 30.29
N ILE A 245 3.78 -12.05 30.30
CA ILE A 245 2.54 -12.77 30.62
C ILE A 245 2.45 -12.97 32.15
N TRP A 246 3.52 -13.43 32.79
CA TRP A 246 3.62 -13.65 34.24
C TRP A 246 3.76 -12.35 35.04
N GLY A 247 2.69 -11.54 35.07
CA GLY A 247 2.55 -10.36 35.92
C GLY A 247 1.88 -10.62 37.28
N VAL A 248 1.54 -9.53 37.97
CA VAL A 248 0.87 -9.44 39.31
C VAL A 248 -0.10 -10.60 39.59
N MET A 249 -1.03 -10.84 38.67
CA MET A 249 -2.19 -11.70 38.90
C MET A 249 -1.84 -13.16 39.21
N LEU A 250 -0.66 -13.64 38.79
CA LEU A 250 -0.25 -15.03 39.04
C LEU A 250 -0.17 -15.34 40.54
N PHE A 251 0.38 -14.42 41.34
CA PHE A 251 0.57 -14.62 42.77
C PHE A 251 -0.55 -14.05 43.62
N ILE A 252 -1.03 -12.83 43.31
CA ILE A 252 -1.88 -12.03 44.23
C ILE A 252 -3.38 -12.28 44.02
N ARG A 253 -3.82 -12.65 42.80
CA ARG A 253 -5.26 -12.77 42.47
C ARG A 253 -5.68 -14.15 41.98
N LEU A 254 -4.77 -15.05 41.63
CA LEU A 254 -5.14 -16.39 41.14
C LEU A 254 -5.73 -17.30 42.24
N SER A 255 -5.29 -17.16 43.50
CA SER A 255 -5.95 -17.77 44.67
C SER A 255 -7.40 -17.30 44.81
N TRP A 256 -7.60 -15.98 44.78
CA TRP A 256 -8.92 -15.33 44.87
C TRP A 256 -9.87 -15.74 43.74
N ILE A 257 -9.38 -15.80 42.51
CA ILE A 257 -10.13 -16.31 41.35
C ILE A 257 -10.61 -17.74 41.60
N VAL A 258 -9.77 -18.61 42.17
CA VAL A 258 -10.13 -20.00 42.51
C VAL A 258 -11.14 -20.06 43.66
N GLY A 259 -11.02 -19.22 44.70
CA GLY A 259 -12.00 -19.14 45.78
C GLY A 259 -13.40 -18.77 45.28
N GLN A 260 -13.48 -17.69 44.50
CA GLN A 260 -14.71 -17.14 43.92
C GLN A 260 -15.34 -18.07 42.86
N ALA A 261 -14.61 -18.40 41.79
CA ALA A 261 -15.17 -19.16 40.67
C ALA A 261 -15.15 -20.69 40.90
N GLY A 262 -14.36 -21.19 41.86
CA GLY A 262 -14.09 -22.61 42.00
C GLY A 262 -13.12 -23.15 40.93
N ILE A 263 -12.53 -24.31 41.19
CA ILE A 263 -11.48 -24.90 40.36
C ILE A 263 -11.98 -25.14 38.93
N GLY A 264 -13.17 -25.74 38.77
CA GLY A 264 -13.70 -26.11 37.45
C GLY A 264 -13.95 -24.90 36.55
N LEU A 265 -14.54 -23.84 37.09
CA LEU A 265 -14.86 -22.63 36.32
C LEU A 265 -13.63 -21.73 36.13
N THR A 266 -12.66 -21.75 37.04
CA THR A 266 -11.36 -21.08 36.87
C THR A 266 -10.59 -21.66 35.68
N VAL A 267 -10.58 -22.99 35.52
CA VAL A 267 -9.98 -23.64 34.34
C VAL A 267 -10.68 -23.20 33.05
N VAL A 268 -11.99 -22.96 33.08
CA VAL A 268 -12.73 -22.38 31.93
C VAL A 268 -12.34 -20.92 31.67
N VAL A 269 -12.19 -20.07 32.70
CA VAL A 269 -11.69 -18.69 32.57
C VAL A 269 -10.30 -18.67 31.91
N ILE A 270 -9.38 -19.51 32.39
CA ILE A 270 -8.03 -19.63 31.84
C ILE A 270 -8.10 -20.11 30.38
N ALA A 271 -8.83 -21.20 30.09
CA ALA A 271 -8.96 -21.74 28.75
C ALA A 271 -9.56 -20.73 27.75
N MET A 272 -10.57 -19.96 28.17
CA MET A 272 -11.19 -18.92 27.34
C MET A 272 -10.20 -17.80 26.98
N ALA A 273 -9.41 -17.34 27.95
CA ALA A 273 -8.35 -16.36 27.71
C ALA A 273 -7.25 -16.93 26.79
N THR A 274 -6.84 -18.18 26.99
CA THR A 274 -5.87 -18.88 26.13
C THR A 274 -6.37 -19.05 24.70
N VAL A 275 -7.66 -19.30 24.46
CA VAL A 275 -8.23 -19.36 23.10
C VAL A 275 -8.11 -17.99 22.40
N VAL A 276 -8.49 -16.90 23.09
CA VAL A 276 -8.36 -15.53 22.57
C VAL A 276 -6.91 -15.19 22.20
N THR A 277 -5.96 -15.51 23.08
CA THR A 277 -4.55 -15.15 22.90
C THR A 277 -3.85 -16.06 21.90
N THR A 278 -4.22 -17.34 21.84
CA THR A 278 -3.72 -18.29 20.82
C THR A 278 -4.16 -17.87 19.42
N ILE A 279 -5.45 -17.58 19.20
CA ILE A 279 -5.93 -17.11 17.88
C ILE A 279 -5.21 -15.81 17.48
N THR A 280 -5.05 -14.89 18.43
CA THR A 280 -4.31 -13.65 18.18
C THR A 280 -2.83 -13.90 17.88
N GLY A 281 -2.21 -14.88 18.54
CA GLY A 281 -0.85 -15.37 18.24
C GLY A 281 -0.71 -16.00 16.85
N LEU A 282 -1.71 -16.73 16.37
CA LEU A 282 -1.77 -17.25 14.99
C LEU A 282 -1.86 -16.09 13.98
N SER A 283 -2.73 -15.10 14.22
CA SER A 283 -2.84 -13.87 13.41
C SER A 283 -1.53 -13.06 13.41
N THR A 284 -0.89 -12.88 14.57
CA THR A 284 0.42 -12.24 14.68
C THR A 284 1.51 -13.04 13.95
N SER A 285 1.45 -14.36 13.96
CA SER A 285 2.38 -15.23 13.21
C SER A 285 2.18 -15.11 11.68
N ALA A 286 0.94 -14.93 11.22
CA ALA A 286 0.65 -14.62 9.82
C ALA A 286 1.24 -13.27 9.41
N ILE A 287 1.10 -12.23 10.24
CA ILE A 287 1.73 -10.91 10.03
C ILE A 287 3.27 -11.03 10.02
N ALA A 288 3.86 -11.73 11.00
CA ALA A 288 5.31 -11.88 11.13
C ALA A 288 5.97 -12.69 10.01
N THR A 289 5.18 -13.50 9.28
CA THR A 289 5.63 -14.26 8.10
C THR A 289 5.20 -13.60 6.78
N ASN A 290 4.56 -12.43 6.81
CA ASN A 290 4.16 -11.68 5.63
C ASN A 290 5.27 -10.73 5.13
N GLY A 291 6.22 -11.27 4.36
CA GLY A 291 7.33 -10.50 3.80
C GLY A 291 8.47 -10.24 4.78
N PHE A 292 9.43 -9.39 4.38
CA PHE A 292 10.69 -9.23 5.12
C PHE A 292 10.59 -8.27 6.31
N VAL A 293 10.86 -8.78 7.50
CA VAL A 293 10.75 -8.05 8.76
C VAL A 293 11.99 -7.16 8.98
N ARG A 294 11.85 -5.85 8.76
CA ARG A 294 12.85 -4.84 9.18
C ARG A 294 12.62 -4.42 10.64
N GLY A 295 13.67 -3.90 11.27
CA GLY A 295 13.66 -3.52 12.69
C GLY A 295 12.86 -2.26 13.04
N GLY A 296 11.55 -2.42 13.20
CA GLY A 296 10.63 -1.36 13.67
C GLY A 296 9.62 -1.81 14.74
N GLY A 297 9.79 -3.00 15.31
CA GLY A 297 8.89 -3.55 16.34
C GLY A 297 7.52 -3.99 15.82
N ALA A 298 6.57 -4.19 16.73
CA ALA A 298 5.26 -4.77 16.41
C ALA A 298 4.40 -3.83 15.55
N TYR A 299 4.42 -2.52 15.81
CA TYR A 299 3.67 -1.55 15.00
C TYR A 299 4.15 -1.52 13.53
N TYR A 300 5.46 -1.59 13.27
CA TYR A 300 5.99 -1.63 11.91
C TYR A 300 5.58 -2.91 11.17
N LEU A 301 5.61 -4.06 11.85
CA LEU A 301 5.10 -5.34 11.32
C LEU A 301 3.63 -5.23 10.88
N ILE A 302 2.79 -4.67 11.75
CA ILE A 302 1.35 -4.50 11.54
C ILE A 302 1.08 -3.49 10.42
N SER A 303 1.68 -2.30 10.47
CA SER A 303 1.38 -1.19 9.55
C SER A 303 1.84 -1.44 8.12
N ARG A 304 2.96 -2.14 7.92
CA ARG A 304 3.48 -2.51 6.60
C ARG A 304 2.78 -3.73 5.98
N SER A 305 2.17 -4.60 6.80
CA SER A 305 1.43 -5.79 6.30
C SER A 305 -0.04 -5.51 5.98
N LEU A 306 -0.66 -4.56 6.71
CA LEU A 306 -2.12 -4.35 6.69
C LEU A 306 -2.53 -2.98 6.14
N GLY A 307 -1.58 -2.04 6.05
CA GLY A 307 -1.77 -0.67 5.59
C GLY A 307 -1.92 0.36 6.72
N PRO A 308 -1.81 1.66 6.42
CA PRO A 308 -1.79 2.73 7.41
C PRO A 308 -3.12 2.90 8.17
N GLU A 309 -4.25 2.51 7.59
CA GLU A 309 -5.57 2.63 8.19
C GLU A 309 -5.70 1.74 9.45
N PHE A 310 -5.41 0.44 9.32
CA PHE A 310 -5.41 -0.49 10.45
C PHE A 310 -4.19 -0.29 11.35
N GLY A 311 -3.00 -0.09 10.76
CA GLY A 311 -1.76 0.13 11.51
C GLY A 311 -1.83 1.34 12.45
N GLY A 312 -2.41 2.45 11.97
CA GLY A 312 -2.58 3.68 12.77
C GLY A 312 -3.49 3.48 13.98
N ALA A 313 -4.66 2.84 13.78
CA ALA A 313 -5.60 2.57 14.85
C ALA A 313 -5.04 1.56 15.87
N ILE A 314 -4.52 0.42 15.40
CA ILE A 314 -3.96 -0.63 16.29
C ILE A 314 -2.77 -0.08 17.09
N GLY A 315 -1.86 0.66 16.46
CA GLY A 315 -0.69 1.24 17.12
C GLY A 315 -1.05 2.21 18.25
N LEU A 316 -2.07 3.06 18.05
CA LEU A 316 -2.50 4.03 19.06
C LEU A 316 -3.14 3.34 20.27
N ILE A 317 -4.04 2.38 20.05
CA ILE A 317 -4.71 1.61 21.12
C ILE A 317 -3.69 0.78 21.88
N PHE A 318 -2.78 0.10 21.18
CA PHE A 318 -1.76 -0.75 21.81
C PHE A 318 -0.75 0.08 22.61
N ALA A 319 -0.38 1.28 22.16
CA ALA A 319 0.42 2.20 22.97
C ALA A 319 -0.32 2.61 24.26
N PHE A 320 -1.61 2.94 24.17
CA PHE A 320 -2.42 3.29 25.34
C PHE A 320 -2.61 2.12 26.32
N ALA A 321 -2.93 0.92 25.82
CA ALA A 321 -3.08 -0.29 26.62
C ALA A 321 -1.79 -0.61 27.43
N ASN A 322 -0.62 -0.54 26.78
CA ASN A 322 0.66 -0.70 27.46
C ASN A 322 0.93 0.42 28.49
N ALA A 323 0.51 1.66 28.23
CA ALA A 323 0.68 2.77 29.19
C ALA A 323 -0.17 2.59 30.46
N VAL A 324 -1.40 2.11 30.34
CA VAL A 324 -2.25 1.77 31.50
C VAL A 324 -1.74 0.51 32.21
N ALA A 325 -1.17 -0.46 31.48
CA ALA A 325 -0.59 -1.67 32.08
C ALA A 325 0.56 -1.38 33.06
N VAL A 326 1.38 -0.34 32.79
CA VAL A 326 2.40 0.12 33.75
C VAL A 326 1.78 0.45 35.12
N ALA A 327 0.61 1.10 35.14
CA ALA A 327 -0.07 1.44 36.38
C ALA A 327 -0.50 0.21 37.18
N MET A 328 -1.14 -0.77 36.53
CA MET A 328 -1.54 -2.02 37.18
C MET A 328 -0.35 -2.78 37.77
N TYR A 329 0.74 -2.91 37.02
CA TYR A 329 1.93 -3.62 37.49
C TYR A 329 2.62 -2.89 38.67
N VAL A 330 2.62 -1.55 38.68
CA VAL A 330 3.14 -0.74 39.79
C VAL A 330 2.20 -0.73 41.00
N VAL A 331 0.87 -0.73 40.81
CA VAL A 331 -0.11 -0.83 41.91
C VAL A 331 0.00 -2.19 42.59
N GLY A 332 0.06 -3.31 41.86
CA GLY A 332 0.22 -4.63 42.48
C GLY A 332 1.57 -4.82 43.20
N PHE A 333 2.64 -4.15 42.73
CA PHE A 333 3.89 -4.05 43.49
C PHE A 333 3.68 -3.28 44.80
N ALA A 334 3.07 -2.10 44.73
CA ALA A 334 2.84 -1.25 45.90
C ALA A 334 1.90 -1.89 46.94
N GLU A 335 0.86 -2.60 46.49
CA GLU A 335 -0.04 -3.41 47.32
C GLU A 335 0.75 -4.44 48.14
N THR A 336 1.60 -5.24 47.48
CA THR A 336 2.51 -6.21 48.14
C THR A 336 3.46 -5.54 49.14
N VAL A 337 4.00 -4.36 48.81
CA VAL A 337 4.93 -3.64 49.70
C VAL A 337 4.20 -3.09 50.93
N VAL A 338 3.02 -2.50 50.77
CA VAL A 338 2.21 -1.98 51.90
C VAL A 338 1.79 -3.11 52.83
N GLU A 339 1.46 -4.28 52.29
CA GLU A 339 1.12 -5.47 53.07
C GLU A 339 2.29 -5.94 53.94
N LEU A 340 3.53 -5.93 53.43
CA LEU A 340 4.73 -6.20 54.23
C LEU A 340 5.00 -5.11 55.27
N LEU A 341 4.72 -3.84 54.99
CA LEU A 341 4.80 -2.77 56.02
C LEU A 341 3.73 -2.99 57.10
N LYS A 342 2.53 -3.44 56.74
CA LYS A 342 1.42 -3.77 57.63
C LYS A 342 1.74 -4.97 58.54
N GLU A 343 2.36 -6.03 58.02
CA GLU A 343 2.90 -7.15 58.82
C GLU A 343 3.96 -6.70 59.83
N ASN A 344 4.82 -5.74 59.46
CA ASN A 344 5.89 -5.22 60.31
C ASN A 344 5.48 -4.01 61.17
N GLY A 345 4.19 -3.63 61.18
CA GLY A 345 3.67 -2.50 61.99
C GLY A 345 4.18 -1.11 61.56
N ALA A 346 4.63 -0.96 60.32
CA ALA A 346 5.35 0.21 59.80
C ALA A 346 4.54 1.10 58.83
N LEU A 347 3.19 1.03 58.87
CA LEU A 347 2.30 1.87 58.07
C LEU A 347 2.59 3.37 58.27
N MET A 348 2.54 4.14 57.17
CA MET A 348 2.93 5.55 57.16
C MET A 348 1.74 6.50 57.29
N VAL A 349 0.64 6.24 56.56
CA VAL A 349 -0.58 7.06 56.58
C VAL A 349 -1.83 6.18 56.63
N ASP A 350 -2.25 5.63 55.48
CA ASP A 350 -3.38 4.73 55.32
C ASP A 350 -3.04 3.72 54.22
N GLU A 351 -3.57 2.50 54.29
CA GLU A 351 -3.29 1.43 53.32
C GLU A 351 -3.43 1.86 51.84
N VAL A 352 -4.55 2.51 51.48
CA VAL A 352 -4.78 3.02 50.11
C VAL A 352 -3.88 4.21 49.75
N ASN A 353 -3.50 5.05 50.72
CA ASN A 353 -2.64 6.21 50.48
C ASN A 353 -1.16 5.82 50.39
N ASP A 354 -0.72 4.82 51.16
CA ASP A 354 0.62 4.26 51.08
C ASP A 354 0.83 3.54 49.74
N ILE A 355 -0.20 2.86 49.19
CA ILE A 355 -0.18 2.32 47.82
C ILE A 355 0.05 3.44 46.78
N ARG A 356 -0.64 4.60 46.92
CA ARG A 356 -0.42 5.77 46.04
C ARG A 356 1.00 6.30 46.13
N ILE A 357 1.53 6.44 47.35
CA ILE A 357 2.88 7.00 47.61
C ILE A 357 3.96 6.06 47.06
N ILE A 358 3.92 4.77 47.42
CA ILE A 358 4.90 3.77 46.97
C ILE A 358 4.79 3.56 45.46
N GLY A 359 3.59 3.54 44.89
CA GLY A 359 3.38 3.48 43.45
C GLY A 359 3.97 4.68 42.71
N ALA A 360 3.74 5.90 43.21
CA ALA A 360 4.30 7.13 42.64
C ALA A 360 5.84 7.16 42.68
N ILE A 361 6.45 6.77 43.80
CA ILE A 361 7.91 6.64 43.94
C ILE A 361 8.45 5.58 42.95
N THR A 362 7.80 4.42 42.88
CA THR A 362 8.24 3.31 42.04
C THR A 362 8.19 3.65 40.55
N VAL A 363 7.12 4.31 40.06
CA VAL A 363 7.03 4.69 38.65
C VAL A 363 8.04 5.79 38.26
N VAL A 364 8.43 6.68 39.20
CA VAL A 364 9.53 7.64 39.00
C VAL A 364 10.88 6.93 38.89
N LEU A 365 11.15 5.93 39.74
CA LEU A 365 12.38 5.13 39.68
C LEU A 365 12.46 4.30 38.39
N LEU A 366 11.36 3.65 37.99
CA LEU A 366 11.28 2.90 36.73
C LEU A 366 11.46 3.81 35.49
N LEU A 367 10.91 5.03 35.52
CA LEU A 367 11.17 6.03 34.48
C LEU A 367 12.66 6.36 34.41
N GLY A 368 13.33 6.62 35.55
CA GLY A 368 14.77 6.85 35.61
C GLY A 368 15.59 5.71 35.01
N ILE A 369 15.26 4.46 35.34
CA ILE A 369 15.90 3.26 34.78
C ILE A 369 15.70 3.18 33.25
N SER A 370 14.47 3.40 32.77
CA SER A 370 14.15 3.34 31.33
C SER A 370 14.91 4.39 30.50
N VAL A 371 15.16 5.58 31.06
CA VAL A 371 15.91 6.66 30.40
C VAL A 371 17.43 6.46 30.51
N ALA A 372 17.92 5.75 31.53
CA ALA A 372 19.35 5.52 31.75
C ALA A 372 20.00 4.54 30.74
N GLY A 373 19.25 3.56 30.20
CA GLY A 373 19.68 2.80 29.02
C GLY A 373 19.27 1.32 28.98
N MET A 374 18.77 0.90 27.80
CA MET A 374 18.18 -0.43 27.56
C MET A 374 19.13 -1.63 27.73
N GLU A 375 20.45 -1.44 27.69
CA GLU A 375 21.39 -2.54 27.91
C GLU A 375 21.31 -3.14 29.31
N TRP A 376 20.89 -2.34 30.30
CA TRP A 376 20.67 -2.79 31.67
C TRP A 376 19.34 -3.54 31.80
N GLU A 377 18.27 -3.06 31.15
CA GLU A 377 16.96 -3.73 31.06
C GLU A 377 17.11 -5.19 30.57
N ALA A 378 17.80 -5.38 29.43
CA ALA A 378 17.97 -6.69 28.80
C ALA A 378 18.87 -7.67 29.59
N LYS A 379 19.70 -7.17 30.51
CA LYS A 379 20.50 -7.98 31.45
C LYS A 379 19.67 -8.32 32.69
N ALA A 380 18.98 -7.34 33.26
CA ALA A 380 18.15 -7.50 34.46
C ALA A 380 17.02 -8.53 34.24
N GLN A 381 16.32 -8.50 33.11
CA GLN A 381 15.23 -9.43 32.78
C GLN A 381 15.61 -10.91 32.92
N ILE A 382 16.87 -11.29 32.67
CA ILE A 382 17.31 -12.69 32.79
C ILE A 382 17.42 -13.10 34.28
N VAL A 383 17.94 -12.21 35.12
CA VAL A 383 18.03 -12.43 36.57
C VAL A 383 16.63 -12.49 37.20
N LEU A 384 15.75 -11.58 36.77
CA LEU A 384 14.36 -11.53 37.18
C LEU A 384 13.61 -12.83 36.80
N LEU A 385 13.80 -13.35 35.57
CA LEU A 385 13.23 -14.65 35.18
C LEU A 385 13.68 -15.80 36.10
N ILE A 386 14.96 -15.84 36.50
CA ILE A 386 15.48 -16.90 37.37
C ILE A 386 14.81 -16.84 38.75
N ILE A 387 14.68 -15.65 39.35
CA ILE A 387 13.97 -15.44 40.62
C ILE A 387 12.50 -15.88 40.49
N LEU A 388 11.84 -15.52 39.39
CA LEU A 388 10.43 -15.85 39.13
C LEU A 388 10.20 -17.37 38.98
N LEU A 389 11.08 -18.06 38.25
CA LEU A 389 11.02 -19.53 38.12
C LEU A 389 11.30 -20.24 39.44
N LEU A 390 12.21 -19.72 40.27
CA LEU A 390 12.48 -20.26 41.61
C LEU A 390 11.27 -20.05 42.54
N ALA A 391 10.59 -18.90 42.48
CA ALA A 391 9.37 -18.65 43.25
C ALA A 391 8.21 -19.58 42.84
N ILE A 392 7.99 -19.80 41.55
CA ILE A 392 6.98 -20.77 41.06
C ILE A 392 7.33 -22.19 41.54
N GLY A 393 8.62 -22.55 41.56
CA GLY A 393 9.10 -23.83 42.11
C GLY A 393 8.85 -23.97 43.61
N ASP A 394 9.19 -22.95 44.41
CA ASP A 394 8.99 -22.94 45.88
C ASP A 394 7.51 -23.01 46.28
N PHE A 395 6.62 -22.40 45.50
CA PHE A 395 5.17 -22.57 45.67
C PHE A 395 4.76 -24.04 45.50
N PHE A 396 5.12 -24.68 44.38
CA PHE A 396 4.76 -26.08 44.15
C PHE A 396 5.38 -27.03 45.18
N ILE A 397 6.64 -26.81 45.58
CA ILE A 397 7.27 -27.59 46.66
C ILE A 397 6.53 -27.39 47.99
N GLY A 398 6.17 -26.14 48.33
CA GLY A 398 5.39 -25.81 49.54
C GLY A 398 4.04 -26.51 49.61
N THR A 399 3.30 -26.63 48.50
CA THR A 399 2.00 -27.35 48.49
C THR A 399 2.09 -28.82 48.95
N VAL A 400 3.27 -29.43 48.84
CA VAL A 400 3.52 -30.84 49.20
C VAL A 400 3.95 -30.99 50.68
N ILE A 401 4.33 -29.90 51.35
CA ILE A 401 4.87 -29.90 52.72
C ILE A 401 3.83 -29.29 53.68
N PRO A 402 2.95 -30.11 54.31
CA PRO A 402 2.04 -29.60 55.34
C PRO A 402 2.79 -29.26 56.62
N SER A 403 2.55 -28.05 57.15
CA SER A 403 3.05 -27.58 58.44
C SER A 403 1.88 -27.32 59.39
N GLU A 404 2.00 -27.70 60.67
CA GLU A 404 0.96 -27.48 61.69
C GLU A 404 0.59 -26.00 61.82
N ASP A 405 1.59 -25.11 61.83
CA ASP A 405 1.43 -23.65 61.98
C ASP A 405 0.62 -22.99 60.85
N LYS A 406 0.45 -23.68 59.71
CA LYS A 406 -0.29 -23.19 58.54
C LYS A 406 -1.76 -23.63 58.52
N LYS A 407 -2.14 -24.65 59.30
CA LYS A 407 -3.54 -25.16 59.35
C LYS A 407 -4.56 -24.13 59.85
N PRO A 408 -4.30 -23.30 60.88
CA PRO A 408 -5.24 -22.25 61.29
C PRO A 408 -5.51 -21.20 60.21
N LYS A 409 -4.57 -21.01 59.28
CA LYS A 409 -4.69 -20.13 58.11
C LYS A 409 -5.33 -20.83 56.90
N GLY A 410 -5.79 -22.07 57.05
CA GLY A 410 -6.58 -22.80 56.06
C GLY A 410 -5.80 -23.72 55.10
N PHE A 411 -4.47 -23.89 55.25
CA PHE A 411 -3.68 -24.81 54.42
C PHE A 411 -3.53 -26.19 55.06
N PHE A 412 -3.94 -27.23 54.34
CA PHE A 412 -3.95 -28.63 54.82
C PHE A 412 -3.18 -29.61 53.91
N GLY A 413 -2.49 -29.09 52.88
CA GLY A 413 -1.94 -29.89 51.78
C GLY A 413 -3.04 -30.52 50.93
N TYR A 414 -2.66 -31.32 49.93
CA TYR A 414 -3.61 -31.94 48.99
C TYR A 414 -4.65 -32.83 49.69
N LYS A 415 -5.93 -32.42 49.66
CA LYS A 415 -7.08 -33.17 50.20
C LYS A 415 -8.20 -33.28 49.18
N ALA A 416 -8.73 -34.49 48.98
CA ALA A 416 -9.84 -34.75 48.07
C ALA A 416 -11.14 -34.01 48.48
N GLU A 417 -11.35 -33.83 49.78
CA GLU A 417 -12.53 -33.15 50.33
C GLU A 417 -12.49 -31.65 50.02
N ILE A 418 -11.36 -30.98 50.28
CA ILE A 418 -11.13 -29.57 49.93
C ILE A 418 -11.27 -29.37 48.41
N PHE A 419 -10.68 -30.27 47.60
CA PHE A 419 -10.85 -30.24 46.15
C PHE A 419 -12.33 -30.33 45.73
N SER A 420 -13.14 -31.16 46.41
CA SER A 420 -14.57 -31.31 46.10
C SER A 420 -15.41 -30.09 46.50
N GLU A 421 -15.12 -29.46 47.64
CA GLU A 421 -15.80 -28.24 48.12
C GLU A 421 -15.44 -27.02 47.25
N ASN A 422 -14.18 -26.91 46.84
CA ASN A 422 -13.69 -25.86 45.96
C ASN A 422 -13.98 -26.09 44.46
N PHE A 423 -14.59 -27.21 44.06
CA PHE A 423 -14.79 -27.51 42.64
C PHE A 423 -15.81 -26.59 41.96
N GLY A 424 -16.93 -26.30 42.65
CA GLY A 424 -17.99 -25.40 42.20
C GLY A 424 -17.78 -23.94 42.64
N PRO A 425 -18.46 -22.97 42.01
CA PRO A 425 -18.34 -21.54 42.34
C PRO A 425 -19.03 -21.14 43.65
N ASP A 426 -18.47 -20.13 44.32
CA ASP A 426 -19.06 -19.36 45.42
C ASP A 426 -18.79 -17.86 45.17
N PHE A 427 -19.65 -17.23 44.37
CA PHE A 427 -19.46 -15.84 43.95
C PHE A 427 -19.92 -14.86 45.05
N ARG A 428 -18.97 -14.23 45.74
CA ARG A 428 -19.22 -13.20 46.76
C ARG A 428 -19.00 -11.82 46.16
N GLY A 429 -20.10 -11.11 45.89
CA GLY A 429 -20.11 -9.77 45.27
C GLY A 429 -19.79 -9.74 43.76
N GLU A 430 -19.17 -10.78 43.23
CA GLU A 430 -18.60 -10.83 41.89
C GLU A 430 -19.41 -11.66 40.88
N THR A 431 -18.99 -11.65 39.61
CA THR A 431 -19.58 -12.48 38.55
C THR A 431 -18.51 -13.13 37.68
N PHE A 432 -18.85 -14.22 36.98
CA PHE A 432 -17.94 -14.92 36.05
C PHE A 432 -17.20 -14.00 35.08
N PHE A 433 -17.89 -13.02 34.47
CA PHE A 433 -17.27 -12.10 33.51
C PHE A 433 -16.47 -10.98 34.18
N SER A 434 -16.80 -10.60 35.40
CA SER A 434 -15.95 -9.69 36.20
C SER A 434 -14.64 -10.39 36.60
N VAL A 435 -14.72 -11.60 37.16
CA VAL A 435 -13.56 -12.45 37.48
C VAL A 435 -12.72 -12.73 36.23
N PHE A 436 -13.34 -13.02 35.08
CA PHE A 436 -12.62 -13.10 33.80
C PHE A 436 -11.92 -11.78 33.44
N SER A 437 -12.56 -10.63 33.63
CA SER A 437 -11.96 -9.32 33.31
C SER A 437 -10.78 -8.94 34.21
N ILE A 438 -10.73 -9.47 35.43
CA ILE A 438 -9.62 -9.37 36.38
C ILE A 438 -8.51 -10.36 36.02
N PHE A 439 -8.84 -11.59 35.56
CA PHE A 439 -7.86 -12.56 35.11
C PHE A 439 -7.20 -12.19 33.77
N PHE A 440 -7.97 -11.70 32.78
CA PHE A 440 -7.52 -11.57 31.40
C PHE A 440 -6.19 -10.80 31.18
N PRO A 441 -5.82 -9.76 31.95
CA PRO A 441 -4.50 -9.12 31.83
C PRO A 441 -3.33 -10.11 32.01
N ALA A 442 -3.50 -11.16 32.83
CA ALA A 442 -2.55 -12.25 33.05
C ALA A 442 -2.32 -13.13 31.81
N ALA A 443 -3.13 -12.99 30.78
CA ALA A 443 -2.96 -13.67 29.49
C ALA A 443 -2.47 -12.71 28.38
N THR A 444 -2.30 -11.41 28.67
CA THR A 444 -1.82 -10.41 27.69
C THR A 444 -0.30 -10.50 27.48
N GLY A 445 0.35 -9.44 27.02
CA GLY A 445 1.82 -9.44 26.84
C GLY A 445 2.37 -10.26 25.64
N ILE A 446 1.55 -11.06 24.95
CA ILE A 446 1.98 -11.96 23.84
C ILE A 446 2.73 -11.27 22.67
N LEU A 447 2.58 -9.95 22.53
CA LEU A 447 3.26 -9.12 21.52
C LEU A 447 4.68 -8.66 21.94
N ALA A 448 5.13 -8.96 23.17
CA ALA A 448 6.42 -8.54 23.70
C ALA A 448 7.61 -9.00 22.82
N GLY A 449 7.56 -10.22 22.29
CA GLY A 449 8.58 -10.73 21.36
C GLY A 449 8.55 -10.07 19.98
N ALA A 450 7.39 -9.58 19.52
CA ALA A 450 7.26 -8.84 18.26
C ALA A 450 7.75 -7.38 18.39
N ASN A 451 7.76 -6.81 19.60
CA ASN A 451 8.25 -5.45 19.86
C ASN A 451 9.76 -5.27 19.60
N ILE A 452 10.56 -6.34 19.68
CA ILE A 452 12.01 -6.30 19.37
C ILE A 452 12.36 -7.00 18.04
N SER A 453 11.46 -6.97 17.07
CA SER A 453 11.62 -7.63 15.76
C SER A 453 12.86 -7.21 14.95
N GLY A 454 13.55 -6.12 15.31
CA GLY A 454 14.83 -5.73 14.71
C GLY A 454 16.06 -6.43 15.32
N ASP A 455 15.97 -6.78 16.59
CA ASP A 455 17.08 -7.30 17.40
C ASP A 455 17.17 -8.84 17.33
N LEU A 456 16.22 -9.49 16.65
CA LEU A 456 16.18 -10.93 16.42
C LEU A 456 17.06 -11.32 15.22
N ALA A 457 17.64 -12.53 15.29
CA ALA A 457 18.43 -13.12 14.21
C ALA A 457 17.56 -13.43 12.97
N ASP A 458 16.44 -14.12 13.18
CA ASP A 458 15.39 -14.38 12.19
C ASP A 458 14.02 -14.13 12.85
N PRO A 459 13.33 -13.01 12.56
CA PRO A 459 12.03 -12.71 13.12
C PRO A 459 10.90 -13.63 12.61
N GLN A 460 10.98 -14.11 11.36
CA GLN A 460 9.90 -14.88 10.72
C GLN A 460 9.75 -16.25 11.37
N HIS A 461 10.86 -16.87 11.77
CA HIS A 461 10.87 -18.16 12.49
C HIS A 461 10.77 -17.98 14.00
N ALA A 462 11.40 -16.96 14.56
CA ALA A 462 11.47 -16.76 16.01
C ALA A 462 10.12 -16.35 16.63
N ILE A 463 9.38 -15.42 16.01
CA ILE A 463 8.15 -14.88 16.59
C ILE A 463 7.07 -15.96 16.73
N PRO A 464 6.72 -16.75 15.69
CA PRO A 464 5.69 -17.79 15.81
C PRO A 464 6.05 -18.87 16.84
N ARG A 465 7.30 -19.33 16.86
CA ARG A 465 7.74 -20.38 17.81
C ARG A 465 7.76 -19.87 19.24
N GLY A 466 8.35 -18.70 19.48
CA GLY A 466 8.50 -18.17 20.84
C GLY A 466 7.16 -17.73 21.46
N THR A 467 6.30 -17.04 20.70
CA THR A 467 5.01 -16.57 21.22
C THR A 467 4.03 -17.72 21.47
N LEU A 468 3.89 -18.69 20.55
CA LEU A 468 2.95 -19.81 20.76
C LEU A 468 3.42 -20.76 21.86
N LEU A 469 4.73 -21.01 21.98
CA LEU A 469 5.26 -21.81 23.09
C LEU A 469 5.14 -21.08 24.44
N ALA A 470 5.33 -19.75 24.47
CA ALA A 470 5.11 -18.97 25.69
C ALA A 470 3.66 -19.10 26.18
N ILE A 471 2.67 -18.90 25.31
CA ILE A 471 1.24 -19.02 25.64
C ILE A 471 0.92 -20.43 26.19
N LEU A 472 1.47 -21.48 25.59
CA LEU A 472 1.28 -22.85 26.07
C LEU A 472 1.88 -23.07 27.46
N VAL A 473 3.14 -22.68 27.67
CA VAL A 473 3.84 -22.85 28.94
C VAL A 473 3.18 -22.06 30.07
N THR A 474 2.80 -20.80 29.82
CA THR A 474 2.13 -19.99 30.84
C THR A 474 0.73 -20.51 31.16
N THR A 475 -0.05 -20.96 30.16
CA THR A 475 -1.36 -21.59 30.38
C THR A 475 -1.24 -22.82 31.28
N VAL A 476 -0.27 -23.71 31.02
CA VAL A 476 -0.06 -24.92 31.84
C VAL A 476 0.31 -24.56 33.28
N VAL A 477 1.14 -23.53 33.50
CA VAL A 477 1.45 -23.03 34.85
C VAL A 477 0.20 -22.43 35.52
N TYR A 478 -0.59 -21.61 34.83
CA TYR A 478 -1.83 -21.05 35.39
C TYR A 478 -2.84 -22.13 35.79
N MET A 479 -3.05 -23.16 34.96
CA MET A 479 -3.92 -24.28 35.30
C MET A 479 -3.34 -25.11 36.46
N GLY A 480 -2.03 -25.37 36.47
CA GLY A 480 -1.37 -26.11 37.55
C GLY A 480 -1.50 -25.42 38.90
N VAL A 481 -1.22 -24.12 38.97
CA VAL A 481 -1.33 -23.32 40.20
C VAL A 481 -2.78 -23.19 40.67
N ALA A 482 -3.73 -22.98 39.75
CA ALA A 482 -5.15 -22.89 40.08
C ALA A 482 -5.70 -24.20 40.68
N VAL A 483 -5.32 -25.35 40.11
CA VAL A 483 -5.70 -26.67 40.64
C VAL A 483 -5.00 -26.95 41.97
N SER A 484 -3.70 -26.66 42.11
CA SER A 484 -2.97 -26.96 43.34
C SER A 484 -3.42 -26.10 44.52
N VAL A 485 -3.68 -24.81 44.33
CA VAL A 485 -4.13 -23.94 45.43
C VAL A 485 -5.54 -24.32 45.90
N GLY A 486 -6.47 -24.59 44.98
CA GLY A 486 -7.81 -25.07 45.29
C GLY A 486 -7.88 -26.49 45.86
N SER A 487 -6.83 -27.31 45.67
CA SER A 487 -6.74 -28.66 46.27
C SER A 487 -6.18 -28.64 47.71
N CYS A 488 -5.62 -27.51 48.16
CA CYS A 488 -4.78 -27.44 49.36
C CYS A 488 -5.26 -26.44 50.43
N VAL A 489 -6.09 -25.46 50.05
CA VAL A 489 -6.52 -24.34 50.90
C VAL A 489 -8.05 -24.24 50.90
N VAL A 490 -8.66 -24.03 52.07
CA VAL A 490 -10.12 -23.79 52.18
C VAL A 490 -10.50 -22.35 51.82
N ARG A 491 -11.78 -22.09 51.51
CA ARG A 491 -12.27 -20.74 51.20
C ARG A 491 -12.05 -19.73 52.30
N ASP A 492 -12.37 -20.14 53.53
CA ASP A 492 -12.44 -19.29 54.71
C ASP A 492 -11.65 -19.91 55.86
N ALA A 493 -10.83 -19.11 56.56
CA ALA A 493 -10.09 -19.53 57.73
C ALA A 493 -9.95 -18.37 58.74
N SER A 494 -10.11 -18.71 60.03
CA SER A 494 -10.10 -17.70 61.10
C SER A 494 -8.70 -17.26 61.54
N GLY A 495 -7.67 -18.06 61.27
CA GLY A 495 -6.30 -17.84 61.76
C GLY A 495 -6.04 -18.21 63.23
N ASP A 496 -7.07 -18.46 64.03
CA ASP A 496 -6.93 -18.78 65.45
C ASP A 496 -6.67 -20.28 65.68
N VAL A 497 -5.66 -20.59 66.49
CA VAL A 497 -5.28 -21.96 66.90
C VAL A 497 -6.35 -22.64 67.77
N ASN A 498 -7.20 -21.85 68.44
CA ASN A 498 -8.24 -22.36 69.32
C ASN A 498 -9.47 -22.93 68.56
N SER A 499 -9.52 -22.78 67.23
CA SER A 499 -10.61 -23.26 66.35
C SER A 499 -10.63 -24.79 66.13
N THR A 500 -10.15 -25.59 67.10
CA THR A 500 -9.98 -27.05 66.97
C THR A 500 -11.11 -27.84 67.66
N LEU A 501 -11.73 -28.74 66.91
CA LEU A 501 -12.85 -29.56 67.38
C LEU A 501 -12.36 -30.64 68.37
N SER A 502 -12.54 -30.37 69.66
CA SER A 502 -12.08 -31.25 70.76
C SER A 502 -12.98 -32.48 71.01
N ALA A 503 -13.94 -32.79 70.12
CA ALA A 503 -14.83 -33.93 70.26
C ALA A 503 -15.21 -34.55 68.90
N THR A 504 -14.89 -35.82 68.71
CA THR A 504 -15.37 -36.61 67.58
C THR A 504 -16.84 -37.00 67.80
N MET A 505 -17.80 -36.21 67.28
CA MET A 505 -19.19 -36.58 66.87
C MET A 505 -20.09 -35.33 66.74
N THR A 506 -20.00 -34.64 65.61
CA THR A 506 -21.02 -33.71 65.10
C THR A 506 -21.13 -33.87 63.59
N ASN A 507 -22.29 -33.57 63.00
CA ASN A 507 -22.51 -33.70 61.56
C ASN A 507 -21.79 -32.60 60.78
N CYS A 508 -20.52 -32.84 60.43
CA CYS A 508 -19.73 -31.92 59.62
C CYS A 508 -20.31 -31.75 58.20
N THR A 509 -20.39 -30.49 57.75
CA THR A 509 -20.89 -30.10 56.42
C THR A 509 -19.82 -29.47 55.52
N THR A 510 -18.68 -29.08 56.06
CA THR A 510 -17.53 -28.46 55.37
C THR A 510 -16.28 -29.32 55.51
N ALA A 511 -15.35 -29.27 54.55
CA ALA A 511 -14.14 -30.10 54.60
C ALA A 511 -13.19 -29.72 55.75
N ALA A 512 -13.23 -28.46 56.21
CA ALA A 512 -12.50 -28.04 57.41
C ALA A 512 -12.92 -28.82 58.66
N CYS A 513 -14.23 -29.04 58.84
CA CYS A 513 -14.79 -29.75 59.99
C CYS A 513 -14.35 -31.22 60.01
N ASN A 514 -14.34 -31.88 58.85
CA ASN A 514 -13.80 -33.25 58.70
C ASN A 514 -12.30 -33.35 59.04
N LEU A 515 -11.56 -32.24 58.90
CA LEU A 515 -10.15 -32.12 59.27
C LEU A 515 -9.93 -31.67 60.73
N ASN A 516 -10.99 -31.64 61.54
CA ASN A 516 -11.06 -31.22 62.95
C ASN A 516 -10.89 -29.71 63.22
N TYR A 517 -11.15 -28.84 62.23
CA TYR A 517 -11.17 -27.39 62.41
C TYR A 517 -12.56 -26.82 62.15
N ASP A 518 -13.06 -25.98 63.05
CA ASP A 518 -14.31 -25.25 62.85
C ASP A 518 -14.04 -23.77 62.59
N PHE A 519 -14.20 -23.36 61.34
CA PHE A 519 -14.13 -21.95 60.91
C PHE A 519 -15.51 -21.29 60.77
N SER A 520 -16.61 -21.98 61.08
CA SER A 520 -17.97 -21.44 60.93
C SER A 520 -18.28 -20.26 61.86
N SER A 521 -17.54 -20.12 62.96
CA SER A 521 -17.57 -18.99 63.90
C SER A 521 -17.26 -17.63 63.24
N CYS A 522 -16.63 -17.66 62.07
CA CYS A 522 -16.09 -16.51 61.35
C CYS A 522 -17.10 -15.89 60.34
N GLY A 523 -18.15 -16.63 59.96
CA GLY A 523 -19.20 -16.13 59.05
C GLY A 523 -18.67 -15.84 57.64
N GLN A 524 -18.81 -14.59 57.18
CA GLN A 524 -18.26 -14.09 55.91
C GLN A 524 -17.06 -13.13 56.10
N ASP A 525 -16.78 -12.68 57.33
CA ASP A 525 -15.81 -11.62 57.62
C ASP A 525 -14.44 -12.21 58.08
N CYS A 526 -13.87 -13.10 57.25
CA CYS A 526 -12.65 -13.83 57.60
C CYS A 526 -11.35 -13.11 57.23
N LYS A 527 -10.24 -13.55 57.84
CA LYS A 527 -8.91 -12.91 57.67
C LYS A 527 -7.93 -13.75 56.85
N TYR A 528 -8.23 -15.03 56.63
CA TYR A 528 -7.40 -15.98 55.90
C TYR A 528 -8.30 -16.91 55.08
N GLY A 529 -7.68 -17.66 54.15
CA GLY A 529 -8.38 -18.52 53.19
C GLY A 529 -8.38 -17.91 51.78
N LEU A 530 -8.84 -18.68 50.79
CA LEU A 530 -8.75 -18.32 49.36
C LEU A 530 -9.42 -16.99 48.99
N ILE A 531 -10.43 -16.52 49.73
CA ILE A 531 -11.24 -15.36 49.33
C ILE A 531 -10.77 -14.05 49.97
N GLU A 532 -10.31 -14.06 51.22
CA GLU A 532 -9.99 -12.84 51.96
C GLU A 532 -8.47 -12.56 52.09
N ASP A 533 -7.61 -13.56 51.87
CA ASP A 533 -6.14 -13.41 51.90
C ASP A 533 -5.54 -13.49 50.48
N PHE A 534 -5.02 -12.36 50.00
CA PHE A 534 -4.37 -12.26 48.70
C PHE A 534 -2.93 -12.83 48.68
N GLN A 535 -2.31 -13.06 49.84
CA GLN A 535 -0.98 -13.64 50.01
C GLN A 535 -1.00 -15.14 50.32
N VAL A 536 -2.12 -15.83 50.11
CA VAL A 536 -2.22 -17.30 50.26
C VAL A 536 -1.06 -18.05 49.56
N MET A 537 -0.55 -17.58 48.42
CA MET A 537 0.60 -18.22 47.77
C MET A 537 1.91 -18.10 48.56
N SER A 538 2.12 -16.97 49.24
CA SER A 538 3.23 -16.75 50.17
C SER A 538 3.07 -17.61 51.42
N MET A 539 1.84 -17.69 51.96
CA MET A 539 1.51 -18.55 53.11
C MET A 539 1.71 -20.04 52.80
N VAL A 540 1.38 -20.51 51.59
CA VAL A 540 1.50 -21.92 51.17
C VAL A 540 2.94 -22.35 50.88
N SER A 541 3.81 -21.47 50.38
CA SER A 541 5.13 -21.85 49.84
C SER A 541 6.14 -22.38 50.88
N GLY A 542 7.23 -22.98 50.41
CA GLY A 542 8.31 -23.48 51.26
C GLY A 542 9.05 -22.35 52.00
N PHE A 543 9.34 -21.25 51.31
CA PHE A 543 10.04 -20.09 51.86
C PHE A 543 9.43 -18.77 51.37
N ALA A 544 8.40 -18.29 52.09
CA ALA A 544 7.60 -17.11 51.76
C ALA A 544 8.37 -15.88 51.20
N PRO A 545 9.54 -15.46 51.72
CA PRO A 545 10.27 -14.31 51.17
C PRO A 545 10.74 -14.48 49.70
N LEU A 546 10.86 -15.73 49.21
CA LEU A 546 11.15 -16.01 47.80
C LEU A 546 9.92 -15.81 46.90
N ILE A 547 8.69 -16.05 47.41
CA ILE A 547 7.47 -15.64 46.72
C ILE A 547 7.40 -14.12 46.64
N THR A 548 7.67 -13.41 47.73
CA THR A 548 7.74 -11.94 47.74
C THR A 548 8.75 -11.42 46.71
N ALA A 549 9.95 -12.01 46.64
CA ALA A 549 10.94 -11.67 45.61
C ALA A 549 10.47 -12.04 44.18
N GLY A 550 9.72 -13.13 44.02
CA GLY A 550 9.04 -13.52 42.78
C GLY A 550 7.98 -12.51 42.33
N ILE A 551 7.18 -11.98 43.26
CA ILE A 551 6.19 -10.92 43.00
C ILE A 551 6.90 -9.64 42.57
N PHE A 552 7.92 -9.19 43.31
CA PHE A 552 8.71 -8.01 42.93
C PHE A 552 9.36 -8.20 41.55
N SER A 553 9.82 -9.41 41.23
CA SER A 553 10.36 -9.75 39.91
C SER A 553 9.32 -9.65 38.79
N ALA A 554 8.17 -10.31 38.95
CA ALA A 554 7.06 -10.32 37.99
C ALA A 554 6.51 -8.91 37.71
N THR A 555 6.28 -8.14 38.78
CA THR A 555 5.68 -6.81 38.71
C THR A 555 6.63 -5.78 38.09
N LEU A 556 7.87 -5.66 38.59
CA LEU A 556 8.82 -4.66 38.10
C LEU A 556 9.31 -4.97 36.68
N SER A 557 9.48 -6.24 36.29
CA SER A 557 9.85 -6.61 34.91
C SER A 557 8.74 -6.27 33.91
N SER A 558 7.48 -6.63 34.22
CA SER A 558 6.32 -6.33 33.39
C SER A 558 6.04 -4.83 33.28
N ALA A 559 6.19 -4.08 34.38
CA ALA A 559 6.09 -2.63 34.39
C ALA A 559 7.16 -1.98 33.49
N LEU A 560 8.44 -2.34 33.66
CA LEU A 560 9.55 -1.79 32.89
C LEU A 560 9.43 -2.10 31.39
N ALA A 561 9.08 -3.34 31.04
CA ALA A 561 8.88 -3.74 29.64
C ALA A 561 7.70 -3.00 28.98
N SER A 562 6.62 -2.75 29.72
CA SER A 562 5.46 -1.97 29.24
C SER A 562 5.80 -0.49 29.08
N LEU A 563 6.57 0.07 30.01
CA LEU A 563 7.05 1.45 30.02
C LEU A 563 8.04 1.76 28.88
N VAL A 564 8.80 0.76 28.41
CA VAL A 564 9.65 0.87 27.19
C VAL A 564 8.85 0.57 25.91
N SER A 565 7.81 -0.28 25.98
CA SER A 565 6.94 -0.62 24.85
C SER A 565 6.12 0.57 24.33
N ALA A 566 5.33 1.21 25.20
CA ALA A 566 4.38 2.25 24.78
C ALA A 566 5.04 3.46 24.07
N PRO A 567 6.13 4.06 24.59
CA PRO A 567 6.80 5.19 23.93
C PRO A 567 7.36 4.86 22.55
N LYS A 568 7.90 3.64 22.36
CA LYS A 568 8.47 3.20 21.08
C LYS A 568 7.40 3.00 20.01
N VAL A 569 6.31 2.32 20.35
CA VAL A 569 5.13 2.15 19.48
C VAL A 569 4.59 3.53 19.08
N PHE A 570 4.43 4.43 20.05
CA PHE A 570 3.91 5.77 19.81
C PHE A 570 4.86 6.63 18.96
N GLN A 571 6.18 6.57 19.19
CA GLN A 571 7.17 7.30 18.39
C GLN A 571 7.19 6.80 16.94
N ALA A 572 7.13 5.49 16.71
CA ALA A 572 7.08 4.91 15.37
C ALA A 572 5.82 5.37 14.62
N LEU A 573 4.64 5.31 15.26
CA LEU A 573 3.38 5.85 14.73
C LEU A 573 3.48 7.34 14.37
N CYS A 574 4.16 8.14 15.20
CA CYS A 574 4.31 9.58 14.96
C CYS A 574 5.33 9.89 13.84
N LYS A 575 6.39 9.09 13.68
CA LYS A 575 7.37 9.23 12.59
C LYS A 575 6.74 9.06 11.19
N ASP A 576 5.72 8.21 11.08
CA ASP A 576 4.99 7.98 9.83
C ASP A 576 3.95 9.09 9.49
N ASN A 577 3.81 10.13 10.33
CA ASN A 577 2.95 11.32 10.09
C ASN A 577 1.45 11.06 9.78
N ILE A 578 0.95 9.86 10.11
CA ILE A 578 -0.46 9.47 9.92
C ILE A 578 -1.38 10.51 10.59
N TYR A 579 -1.19 10.72 11.90
CA TYR A 579 -1.88 11.72 12.71
C TYR A 579 -1.00 12.98 12.87
N PRO A 580 -1.28 14.09 12.15
CA PRO A 580 -0.37 15.24 12.08
C PRO A 580 -0.23 15.97 13.43
N GLY A 581 -1.28 15.99 14.25
CA GLY A 581 -1.25 16.58 15.59
C GLY A 581 -0.29 15.88 16.57
N LEU A 582 0.12 14.64 16.29
CA LEU A 582 1.04 13.87 17.14
C LEU A 582 2.51 13.99 16.71
N GLN A 583 2.82 14.71 15.64
CA GLN A 583 4.19 14.86 15.10
C GLN A 583 5.21 15.35 16.15
N MET A 584 4.77 16.09 17.17
CA MET A 584 5.59 16.52 18.31
C MET A 584 6.32 15.36 19.02
N PHE A 585 5.73 14.16 19.02
CA PHE A 585 6.25 12.96 19.69
C PHE A 585 7.16 12.10 18.79
N ALA A 586 7.27 12.41 17.48
CA ALA A 586 8.13 11.68 16.55
C ALA A 586 9.64 11.89 16.82
N LYS A 587 10.00 13.03 17.42
CA LYS A 587 11.40 13.43 17.66
C LYS A 587 12.04 12.56 18.75
N GLY A 588 13.03 11.77 18.35
CA GLY A 588 13.97 11.12 19.26
C GLY A 588 15.01 12.08 19.82
N TYR A 589 15.62 11.71 20.93
CA TYR A 589 16.66 12.46 21.63
C TYR A 589 17.83 11.53 22.02
N GLY A 590 19.03 12.10 22.19
CA GLY A 590 20.25 11.34 22.49
C GLY A 590 20.74 10.47 21.32
N LYS A 591 21.84 9.73 21.55
CA LYS A 591 22.50 8.92 20.51
C LYS A 591 21.62 7.79 19.97
N ASN A 592 20.70 7.27 20.79
CA ASN A 592 19.88 6.10 20.46
C ASN A 592 18.47 6.49 19.92
N ASN A 593 18.21 7.78 19.66
CA ASN A 593 16.90 8.30 19.23
C ASN A 593 15.74 8.01 20.20
N GLU A 594 15.99 8.00 21.52
CA GLU A 594 14.99 7.67 22.55
C GLU A 594 13.81 8.65 22.60
N PRO A 595 12.56 8.17 22.72
CA PRO A 595 11.35 9.01 22.73
C PRO A 595 11.06 9.66 24.08
N LEU A 596 11.91 10.57 24.58
CA LEU A 596 11.73 11.24 25.89
C LEU A 596 10.31 11.83 26.09
N ARG A 597 9.71 12.41 25.05
CA ARG A 597 8.33 12.93 25.08
C ARG A 597 7.27 11.82 25.21
N GLY A 598 7.53 10.64 24.63
CA GLY A 598 6.67 9.46 24.75
C GLY A 598 6.79 8.80 26.12
N TYR A 599 8.00 8.73 26.70
CA TYR A 599 8.21 8.30 28.09
C TYR A 599 7.45 9.22 29.06
N LEU A 600 7.54 10.55 28.90
CA LEU A 600 6.81 11.52 29.72
C LEU A 600 5.28 11.38 29.59
N LEU A 601 4.76 11.21 28.38
CA LEU A 601 3.32 10.97 28.17
C LEU A 601 2.85 9.66 28.83
N THR A 602 3.64 8.59 28.70
CA THR A 602 3.37 7.28 29.30
C THR A 602 3.39 7.36 30.83
N PHE A 603 4.36 8.09 31.39
CA PHE A 603 4.45 8.37 32.83
C PHE A 603 3.23 9.13 33.36
N ILE A 604 2.77 10.19 32.67
CA ILE A 604 1.59 10.95 33.08
C ILE A 604 0.32 10.08 33.06
N ILE A 605 0.15 9.25 32.04
CA ILE A 605 -0.97 8.30 31.95
C ILE A 605 -0.88 7.27 33.09
N ALA A 606 0.28 6.63 33.28
CA ALA A 606 0.47 5.62 34.32
C ALA A 606 0.24 6.20 35.73
N LEU A 607 0.78 7.37 36.03
CA LEU A 607 0.58 8.06 37.31
C LEU A 607 -0.90 8.38 37.56
N GLY A 608 -1.63 8.82 36.53
CA GLY A 608 -3.07 9.07 36.62
C GLY A 608 -3.90 7.84 37.00
N PHE A 609 -3.52 6.64 36.52
CA PHE A 609 -4.15 5.38 36.93
C PHE A 609 -3.63 4.84 38.28
N ILE A 610 -2.36 5.08 38.64
CA ILE A 610 -1.81 4.70 39.97
C ILE A 610 -2.58 5.41 41.09
N LEU A 611 -3.04 6.65 40.88
CA LEU A 611 -3.84 7.40 41.87
C LEU A 611 -5.18 6.75 42.23
N ILE A 612 -5.72 5.84 41.41
CA ILE A 612 -6.91 5.04 41.76
C ILE A 612 -6.57 4.12 42.95
N ALA A 613 -5.38 3.51 42.94
CA ALA A 613 -4.82 2.65 43.98
C ALA A 613 -5.61 1.35 44.30
N GLU A 614 -6.52 0.94 43.41
CA GLU A 614 -7.29 -0.31 43.54
C GLU A 614 -7.10 -1.18 42.29
N LEU A 615 -6.43 -2.32 42.45
CA LEU A 615 -6.06 -3.20 41.33
C LEU A 615 -7.29 -3.73 40.57
N ASN A 616 -8.37 -4.04 41.29
CA ASN A 616 -9.58 -4.66 40.75
C ASN A 616 -10.37 -3.71 39.84
N LEU A 617 -10.26 -2.38 40.03
CA LEU A 617 -10.85 -1.38 39.13
C LEU A 617 -9.99 -1.11 37.88
N ILE A 618 -8.67 -1.27 37.99
CA ILE A 618 -7.74 -1.00 36.88
C ILE A 618 -7.71 -2.16 35.87
N ALA A 619 -7.81 -3.41 36.34
CA ALA A 619 -7.70 -4.60 35.49
C ALA A 619 -8.79 -4.71 34.38
N PRO A 620 -10.09 -4.45 34.62
CA PRO A 620 -11.12 -4.50 33.58
C PRO A 620 -10.91 -3.46 32.47
N ILE A 621 -10.35 -2.29 32.81
CA ILE A 621 -10.03 -1.22 31.85
C ILE A 621 -8.92 -1.68 30.89
N ILE A 622 -7.88 -2.31 31.44
CA ILE A 622 -6.78 -2.91 30.67
C ILE A 622 -7.31 -4.03 29.76
N SER A 623 -8.17 -4.90 30.29
CA SER A 623 -8.81 -5.97 29.53
C SER A 623 -9.59 -5.45 28.33
N ASN A 624 -10.40 -4.40 28.50
CA ASN A 624 -11.12 -3.73 27.41
C ASN A 624 -10.17 -3.24 26.30
N PHE A 625 -9.07 -2.54 26.63
CA PHE A 625 -8.16 -2.02 25.59
C PHE A 625 -7.32 -3.12 24.92
N PHE A 626 -6.89 -4.17 25.63
CA PHE A 626 -6.22 -5.29 24.98
C PHE A 626 -7.17 -6.11 24.10
N LEU A 627 -8.39 -6.41 24.55
CA LEU A 627 -9.42 -7.07 23.73
C LEU A 627 -9.72 -6.28 22.45
N ALA A 628 -9.85 -4.95 22.53
CA ALA A 628 -10.01 -4.10 21.35
C ALA A 628 -8.82 -4.20 20.38
N SER A 629 -7.59 -4.20 20.90
CA SER A 629 -6.38 -4.33 20.08
C SER A 629 -6.30 -5.71 19.38
N TYR A 630 -6.65 -6.78 20.10
CA TYR A 630 -6.63 -8.16 19.59
C TYR A 630 -7.77 -8.40 18.58
N ALA A 631 -8.96 -7.85 18.83
CA ALA A 631 -10.07 -7.84 17.87
C ALA A 631 -9.66 -7.20 16.54
N LEU A 632 -8.95 -6.07 16.57
CA LEU A 632 -8.50 -5.38 15.36
C LEU A 632 -7.37 -6.09 14.62
N ILE A 633 -6.41 -6.69 15.34
CA ILE A 633 -5.37 -7.54 14.73
C ILE A 633 -6.03 -8.73 14.00
N ASN A 634 -6.97 -9.41 14.66
CA ASN A 634 -7.68 -10.54 14.10
C ASN A 634 -8.58 -10.15 12.90
N PHE A 635 -9.33 -9.05 13.01
CA PHE A 635 -10.20 -8.56 11.93
C PHE A 635 -9.43 -8.05 10.71
N SER A 636 -8.35 -7.31 10.90
CA SER A 636 -7.55 -6.76 9.80
C SER A 636 -6.83 -7.85 8.99
N VAL A 637 -6.35 -8.90 9.66
CA VAL A 637 -5.76 -10.11 9.04
C VAL A 637 -6.78 -10.89 8.21
N PHE A 638 -8.01 -11.04 8.72
CA PHE A 638 -9.15 -11.56 7.95
C PHE A 638 -9.46 -10.68 6.73
N HIS A 639 -9.58 -9.37 6.91
CA HIS A 639 -9.90 -8.40 5.84
C HIS A 639 -8.84 -8.39 4.72
N ALA A 640 -7.54 -8.41 5.06
CA ALA A 640 -6.45 -8.49 4.09
C ALA A 640 -6.50 -9.79 3.27
N SER A 641 -6.87 -10.90 3.92
CA SER A 641 -7.03 -12.21 3.27
C SER A 641 -8.25 -12.24 2.33
N LEU A 642 -9.37 -11.68 2.76
CA LEU A 642 -10.60 -11.56 1.96
C LEU A 642 -10.40 -10.67 0.73
N ALA A 643 -9.66 -9.56 0.89
CA ALA A 643 -9.31 -8.64 -0.19
C ALA A 643 -8.27 -9.20 -1.18
N LYS A 644 -7.66 -10.35 -0.90
CA LYS A 644 -6.61 -11.01 -1.71
C LYS A 644 -5.52 -10.02 -2.17
N SER A 645 -5.06 -9.13 -1.29
CA SER A 645 -4.12 -8.07 -1.67
C SER A 645 -2.76 -8.66 -2.10
N PRO A 646 -2.13 -8.20 -3.20
CA PRO A 646 -0.92 -8.86 -3.73
C PRO A 646 0.29 -8.89 -2.79
N GLY A 647 0.32 -8.02 -1.77
CA GLY A 647 1.33 -7.95 -0.71
C GLY A 647 0.96 -8.70 0.58
N TRP A 648 -0.16 -9.43 0.61
CA TRP A 648 -0.56 -10.31 1.71
C TRP A 648 -0.42 -11.78 1.30
N ARG A 649 0.68 -12.41 1.74
CA ARG A 649 1.08 -13.79 1.45
C ARG A 649 1.68 -14.44 2.71
N PRO A 650 0.89 -14.65 3.78
CA PRO A 650 1.39 -15.23 5.03
C PRO A 650 1.87 -16.67 4.80
N ALA A 651 3.14 -16.94 5.09
CA ALA A 651 3.74 -18.27 4.92
C ALA A 651 3.46 -19.25 6.08
N PHE A 652 2.77 -18.80 7.13
CA PHE A 652 2.55 -19.59 8.35
C PHE A 652 1.49 -20.69 8.17
N ARG A 653 1.92 -21.96 8.21
CA ARG A 653 1.10 -23.15 7.89
C ARG A 653 -0.20 -23.33 8.68
N TYR A 654 -0.27 -22.84 9.93
CA TYR A 654 -1.46 -22.96 10.79
C TYR A 654 -2.39 -21.74 10.74
N TYR A 655 -2.17 -20.81 9.81
CA TYR A 655 -3.05 -19.66 9.59
C TYR A 655 -4.31 -20.03 8.79
N ASN A 656 -5.48 -19.53 9.22
CA ASN A 656 -6.73 -19.59 8.47
C ASN A 656 -7.56 -18.33 8.77
N MET A 657 -8.03 -17.63 7.73
CA MET A 657 -8.78 -16.37 7.86
C MET A 657 -10.05 -16.49 8.71
N TRP A 658 -10.72 -17.65 8.66
CA TRP A 658 -11.96 -17.87 9.41
C TRP A 658 -11.71 -18.01 10.91
N VAL A 659 -10.55 -18.56 11.31
CA VAL A 659 -10.14 -18.64 12.72
C VAL A 659 -9.87 -17.23 13.27
N SER A 660 -9.22 -16.36 12.49
CA SER A 660 -9.06 -14.94 12.84
C SER A 660 -10.42 -14.21 12.92
N LEU A 661 -11.37 -14.47 12.02
CA LEU A 661 -12.72 -13.88 12.12
C LEU A 661 -13.42 -14.30 13.42
N VAL A 662 -13.39 -15.58 13.78
CA VAL A 662 -13.93 -16.10 15.05
C VAL A 662 -13.24 -15.44 16.25
N GLY A 663 -11.91 -15.28 16.23
CA GLY A 663 -11.17 -14.56 17.27
C GLY A 663 -11.59 -13.09 17.40
N ALA A 664 -11.84 -12.40 16.29
CA ALA A 664 -12.31 -11.01 16.29
C ALA A 664 -13.72 -10.88 16.90
N LEU A 665 -14.64 -11.78 16.53
CA LEU A 665 -16.00 -11.83 17.09
C LEU A 665 -15.99 -12.22 18.57
N LEU A 666 -15.15 -13.16 18.98
CA LEU A 666 -14.98 -13.57 20.38
C LEU A 666 -14.46 -12.42 21.24
N CYS A 667 -13.41 -11.72 20.79
CA CYS A 667 -12.91 -10.54 21.50
C CYS A 667 -13.98 -9.45 21.65
N CYS A 668 -14.73 -9.18 20.58
CA CYS A 668 -15.84 -8.21 20.57
C CYS A 668 -16.93 -8.58 21.58
N GLY A 669 -17.43 -9.83 21.53
CA GLY A 669 -18.48 -10.31 22.42
C GLY A 669 -18.08 -10.25 23.89
N VAL A 670 -16.87 -10.75 24.22
CA VAL A 670 -16.33 -10.67 25.59
C VAL A 670 -16.22 -9.22 26.07
N MET A 671 -15.71 -8.31 25.24
CA MET A 671 -15.56 -6.90 25.60
C MET A 671 -16.90 -6.23 25.91
N PHE A 672 -17.95 -6.50 25.12
CA PHE A 672 -19.30 -6.01 25.39
C PHE A 672 -19.94 -6.61 26.64
N VAL A 673 -19.65 -7.87 26.99
CA VAL A 673 -20.18 -8.51 28.20
C VAL A 673 -19.47 -8.03 29.47
N ILE A 674 -18.17 -7.72 29.41
CA ILE A 674 -17.43 -7.10 30.53
C ILE A 674 -17.98 -5.69 30.82
N ASN A 675 -18.02 -4.81 29.81
CA ASN A 675 -18.54 -3.46 29.97
C ASN A 675 -19.01 -2.90 28.61
N TRP A 676 -20.32 -2.94 28.38
CA TRP A 676 -20.93 -2.54 27.11
C TRP A 676 -20.69 -1.06 26.75
N TRP A 677 -20.65 -0.14 27.72
CA TRP A 677 -20.51 1.29 27.44
C TRP A 677 -19.04 1.66 27.17
N ALA A 678 -18.10 1.06 27.89
CA ALA A 678 -16.67 1.22 27.63
C ALA A 678 -16.27 0.57 26.29
N ALA A 679 -16.84 -0.59 25.97
CA ALA A 679 -16.67 -1.26 24.68
C ALA A 679 -17.21 -0.40 23.52
N LEU A 680 -18.41 0.15 23.66
CA LEU A 680 -19.02 1.04 22.67
C LEU A 680 -18.19 2.32 22.47
N LEU A 681 -17.78 2.99 23.55
CA LEU A 681 -16.92 4.17 23.50
C LEU A 681 -15.59 3.87 22.78
N THR A 682 -14.99 2.72 23.09
CA THR A 682 -13.75 2.26 22.45
C THR A 682 -13.98 2.05 20.95
N TYR A 683 -15.03 1.34 20.53
CA TYR A 683 -15.34 1.17 19.10
C TYR A 683 -15.62 2.48 18.37
N VAL A 684 -16.30 3.45 19.01
CA VAL A 684 -16.52 4.79 18.42
C VAL A 684 -15.19 5.52 18.17
N ILE A 685 -14.25 5.46 19.12
CA ILE A 685 -12.90 6.04 18.97
C ILE A 685 -12.15 5.34 17.82
N VAL A 686 -12.19 4.00 17.76
CA VAL A 686 -11.53 3.20 16.71
C VAL A 686 -12.08 3.55 15.31
N ILE A 687 -13.40 3.59 15.16
CA ILE A 687 -14.06 3.91 13.89
C ILE A 687 -13.76 5.36 13.49
N GLY A 688 -13.73 6.29 14.44
CA GLY A 688 -13.31 7.68 14.21
C GLY A 688 -11.87 7.79 13.71
N LEU A 689 -10.94 7.07 14.34
CA LEU A 689 -9.53 7.01 13.91
C LEU A 689 -9.36 6.39 12.51
N TYR A 690 -10.11 5.32 12.20
CA TYR A 690 -10.11 4.68 10.89
C TYR A 690 -10.64 5.61 9.79
N ILE A 691 -11.80 6.24 10.02
CA ILE A 691 -12.40 7.22 9.10
C ILE A 691 -11.47 8.42 8.89
N TYR A 692 -10.81 8.92 9.94
CA TYR A 692 -9.85 10.03 9.84
C TYR A 692 -8.71 9.72 8.87
N VAL A 693 -8.07 8.55 8.99
CA VAL A 693 -6.98 8.14 8.09
C VAL A 693 -7.48 7.93 6.66
N THR A 694 -8.64 7.27 6.51
CA THR A 694 -9.28 7.01 5.21
C THR A 694 -9.67 8.30 4.46
N TYR A 695 -10.11 9.33 5.20
CA TYR A 695 -10.45 10.64 4.64
C TYR A 695 -9.20 11.48 4.33
N LYS A 696 -8.23 11.54 5.25
CA LYS A 696 -7.00 12.34 5.09
C LYS A 696 -6.10 11.82 3.97
N LYS A 697 -6.06 10.50 3.75
CA LYS A 697 -5.20 9.81 2.77
C LYS A 697 -3.73 10.31 2.82
N PRO A 698 -3.02 10.08 3.94
CA PRO A 698 -1.62 10.50 4.05
C PRO A 698 -0.77 9.85 2.93
N ASP A 699 0.20 10.60 2.40
CA ASP A 699 1.08 10.20 1.26
C ASP A 699 2.10 9.11 1.68
N VAL A 700 1.58 7.93 1.98
CA VAL A 700 2.26 6.85 2.69
C VAL A 700 2.15 5.58 1.85
N ASN A 701 3.16 5.36 1.01
CA ASN A 701 3.17 4.38 -0.08
C ASN A 701 3.41 2.91 0.37
N TRP A 702 2.68 2.42 1.37
CA TRP A 702 2.82 1.03 1.85
C TRP A 702 1.90 0.03 1.14
N GLY A 703 0.95 0.52 0.34
CA GLY A 703 -0.11 -0.29 -0.27
C GLY A 703 -1.20 -0.65 0.74
N SER A 704 -2.38 -0.02 0.65
CA SER A 704 -3.51 -0.39 1.50
C SER A 704 -4.26 -1.60 0.93
N SER A 705 -4.80 -2.43 1.83
CA SER A 705 -5.76 -3.49 1.44
C SER A 705 -7.00 -2.89 0.75
N THR A 706 -7.40 -1.66 1.12
CA THR A 706 -8.48 -0.92 0.43
C THR A 706 -8.10 -0.50 -0.99
N GLN A 707 -6.85 -0.12 -1.23
CA GLN A 707 -6.35 0.23 -2.58
C GLN A 707 -6.37 -1.00 -3.49
N ALA A 708 -5.88 -2.15 -3.02
CA ALA A 708 -5.95 -3.41 -3.74
C ALA A 708 -7.40 -3.81 -4.07
N LEU A 709 -8.32 -3.66 -3.11
CA LEU A 709 -9.74 -3.91 -3.32
C LEU A 709 -10.35 -2.93 -4.35
N THR A 710 -10.00 -1.64 -4.35
CA THR A 710 -10.48 -0.71 -5.37
C THR A 710 -9.99 -1.06 -6.78
N TYR A 711 -8.77 -1.59 -6.92
CA TYR A 711 -8.25 -2.08 -8.20
C TYR A 711 -9.02 -3.33 -8.68
N LEU A 712 -9.20 -4.31 -7.80
CA LEU A 712 -9.98 -5.53 -8.12
C LEU A 712 -11.42 -5.21 -8.49
N ASN A 713 -12.08 -4.30 -7.76
CA ASN A 713 -13.42 -3.84 -8.09
C ASN A 713 -13.45 -3.13 -9.45
N ALA A 714 -12.52 -2.20 -9.72
CA ALA A 714 -12.45 -1.50 -11.00
C ALA A 714 -12.23 -2.47 -12.19
N LEU A 715 -11.35 -3.45 -12.03
CA LEU A 715 -11.11 -4.51 -13.01
C LEU A 715 -12.37 -5.36 -13.23
N GLN A 716 -13.00 -5.86 -12.17
CA GLN A 716 -14.21 -6.69 -12.26
C GLN A 716 -15.39 -5.91 -12.86
N HIS A 717 -15.55 -4.63 -12.54
CA HIS A 717 -16.57 -3.77 -13.15
C HIS A 717 -16.29 -3.51 -14.63
N THR A 718 -15.03 -3.31 -15.04
CA THR A 718 -14.68 -3.10 -16.46
C THR A 718 -14.86 -4.38 -17.28
N ILE A 719 -14.51 -5.56 -16.73
CA ILE A 719 -14.76 -6.86 -17.37
C ILE A 719 -16.27 -7.10 -17.51
N ARG A 720 -17.06 -6.88 -16.44
CA ARG A 720 -18.53 -6.99 -16.50
C ARG A 720 -19.15 -6.05 -17.54
N LEU A 721 -18.67 -4.81 -17.63
CA LEU A 721 -19.11 -3.84 -18.64
C LEU A 721 -18.77 -4.33 -20.07
N SER A 722 -17.68 -5.09 -20.25
CA SER A 722 -17.31 -5.64 -21.55
C SER A 722 -18.27 -6.71 -22.08
N GLY A 723 -19.10 -7.32 -21.22
CA GLY A 723 -20.17 -8.24 -21.60
C GLY A 723 -21.50 -7.57 -21.96
N VAL A 724 -21.56 -6.23 -22.01
CA VAL A 724 -22.78 -5.47 -22.36
C VAL A 724 -22.78 -5.12 -23.84
N GLU A 725 -23.94 -5.28 -24.48
CA GLU A 725 -24.17 -4.91 -25.88
C GLU A 725 -24.28 -3.39 -26.09
N ASP A 726 -23.93 -2.93 -27.29
CA ASP A 726 -24.04 -1.54 -27.67
C ASP A 726 -25.49 -1.19 -27.99
N HIS A 727 -26.06 -0.25 -27.23
CA HIS A 727 -27.44 0.22 -27.40
C HIS A 727 -27.48 1.74 -27.34
N VAL A 728 -28.34 2.37 -28.16
CA VAL A 728 -28.49 3.84 -28.21
C VAL A 728 -28.79 4.44 -26.82
N LYS A 729 -29.59 3.75 -25.99
CA LYS A 729 -29.88 4.13 -24.59
C LYS A 729 -28.61 4.23 -23.71
N ASN A 730 -27.61 3.41 -24.00
CA ASN A 730 -26.35 3.32 -23.28
C ASN A 730 -25.26 4.24 -23.86
N PHE A 731 -25.46 4.83 -25.04
CA PHE A 731 -24.48 5.72 -25.67
C PHE A 731 -24.12 6.90 -24.76
N ARG A 732 -22.82 7.16 -24.61
CA ARG A 732 -22.29 8.37 -23.94
C ARG A 732 -21.15 8.92 -24.80
N PRO A 733 -20.97 10.24 -24.88
CA PRO A 733 -19.77 10.81 -25.51
C PRO A 733 -18.54 10.42 -24.67
N GLN A 734 -17.62 9.68 -25.28
CA GLN A 734 -16.36 9.24 -24.69
C GLN A 734 -15.24 9.96 -25.45
N CYS A 735 -14.72 11.04 -24.90
CA CYS A 735 -13.90 11.98 -25.66
C CYS A 735 -12.40 11.72 -25.52
N LEU A 736 -11.71 11.52 -26.65
CA LEU A 736 -10.27 11.69 -26.77
C LEU A 736 -9.99 13.15 -27.16
N VAL A 737 -9.31 13.89 -26.30
CA VAL A 737 -9.06 15.33 -26.47
C VAL A 737 -7.57 15.54 -26.75
N LEU A 738 -7.21 15.95 -27.96
CA LEU A 738 -5.83 16.30 -28.31
C LEU A 738 -5.49 17.69 -27.78
N ILE A 739 -5.17 17.72 -26.50
CA ILE A 739 -4.91 18.95 -25.74
C ILE A 739 -3.43 19.30 -25.67
N GLY A 740 -2.53 18.33 -25.84
CA GLY A 740 -1.12 18.49 -25.54
C GLY A 740 -0.89 18.43 -24.02
N ALA A 741 0.02 19.25 -23.50
CA ALA A 741 0.16 19.47 -22.07
C ALA A 741 -1.17 20.05 -21.50
N PRO A 742 -1.84 19.40 -20.52
CA PRO A 742 -3.21 19.78 -20.12
C PRO A 742 -3.38 21.19 -19.50
N ASN A 743 -2.29 21.82 -19.09
CA ASN A 743 -2.21 23.21 -18.66
C ASN A 743 -2.21 24.21 -19.83
N SER A 744 -1.77 23.82 -21.04
CA SER A 744 -1.53 24.75 -22.16
C SER A 744 -2.75 25.12 -22.99
N ARG A 745 -3.87 24.39 -22.83
CA ARG A 745 -5.13 24.69 -23.53
C ARG A 745 -6.35 24.55 -22.60
N PRO A 746 -6.44 25.33 -21.49
CA PRO A 746 -7.42 25.09 -20.44
C PRO A 746 -8.87 25.31 -20.89
N ALA A 747 -9.14 26.20 -21.86
CA ALA A 747 -10.46 26.34 -22.45
C ALA A 747 -10.99 25.04 -23.08
N LEU A 748 -10.13 24.33 -23.83
CA LEU A 748 -10.46 23.05 -24.45
C LEU A 748 -10.80 22.00 -23.37
N LEU A 749 -9.98 21.93 -22.32
CA LEU A 749 -10.22 21.05 -21.17
C LEU A 749 -11.57 21.33 -20.51
N HIS A 750 -11.87 22.60 -20.21
CA HIS A 750 -13.07 23.00 -19.47
C HIS A 750 -14.36 22.87 -20.27
N LEU A 751 -14.30 23.09 -21.59
CA LEU A 751 -15.43 22.92 -22.49
C LEU A 751 -15.79 21.44 -22.68
N VAL A 752 -14.81 20.55 -22.91
CA VAL A 752 -15.08 19.10 -23.01
C VAL A 752 -15.49 18.50 -21.67
N HIS A 753 -14.88 18.95 -20.56
CA HIS A 753 -15.34 18.59 -19.22
C HIS A 753 -16.76 19.07 -18.94
N ALA A 754 -17.29 20.08 -19.64
CA ALA A 754 -18.67 20.50 -19.45
C ALA A 754 -19.66 19.38 -19.83
N PHE A 755 -19.57 18.78 -21.02
CA PHE A 755 -20.53 17.73 -21.41
C PHE A 755 -20.19 16.32 -20.89
N THR A 756 -18.90 15.98 -20.75
CA THR A 756 -18.47 14.64 -20.26
C THR A 756 -18.67 14.43 -18.75
N LYS A 757 -18.61 15.49 -17.92
CA LYS A 757 -18.60 15.36 -16.44
C LYS A 757 -19.79 14.56 -15.88
N ASN A 758 -19.46 13.45 -15.23
CA ASN A 758 -20.38 12.45 -14.65
C ASN A 758 -21.31 11.78 -15.67
N VAL A 759 -21.00 11.83 -16.97
CA VAL A 759 -21.83 11.26 -18.05
C VAL A 759 -21.03 10.29 -18.92
N GLY A 760 -19.80 10.65 -19.27
CA GLY A 760 -18.95 9.87 -20.17
C GLY A 760 -17.47 9.90 -19.78
N LEU A 761 -16.66 9.25 -20.60
CA LEU A 761 -15.21 9.17 -20.44
C LEU A 761 -14.53 10.42 -21.06
N MET A 762 -13.41 10.84 -20.47
CA MET A 762 -12.57 11.91 -21.01
C MET A 762 -11.10 11.48 -20.89
N ILE A 763 -10.40 11.43 -22.01
CA ILE A 763 -8.97 11.12 -22.12
C ILE A 763 -8.28 12.34 -22.74
N CYS A 764 -7.28 12.88 -22.04
CA CYS A 764 -6.41 13.94 -22.53
C CYS A 764 -5.22 13.30 -23.24
N GLY A 765 -5.20 13.37 -24.57
CA GLY A 765 -4.10 12.89 -25.42
C GLY A 765 -3.01 13.96 -25.58
N HIS A 766 -1.75 13.53 -25.48
CA HIS A 766 -0.57 14.36 -25.73
C HIS A 766 0.46 13.56 -26.56
N VAL A 767 0.72 14.01 -27.79
CA VAL A 767 1.79 13.46 -28.64
C VAL A 767 3.07 14.25 -28.38
N HIS A 768 4.12 13.58 -27.91
CA HIS A 768 5.46 14.16 -27.76
C HIS A 768 6.25 13.91 -29.05
N MET A 769 6.52 14.98 -29.77
CA MET A 769 7.35 15.01 -30.98
C MET A 769 8.79 15.35 -30.56
N GLY A 770 9.78 14.59 -31.05
CA GLY A 770 11.20 14.77 -30.67
C GLY A 770 11.94 13.45 -30.44
N PRO A 771 13.22 13.49 -30.01
CA PRO A 771 14.06 12.30 -29.91
C PRO A 771 13.53 11.28 -28.88
N ARG A 772 13.19 10.08 -29.34
CA ARG A 772 12.57 8.97 -28.57
C ARG A 772 13.16 8.76 -27.17
N ARG A 773 14.48 8.77 -27.04
CA ARG A 773 15.21 8.51 -25.78
C ARG A 773 14.97 9.60 -24.72
N GLN A 774 14.83 10.86 -25.13
CA GLN A 774 14.49 11.97 -24.24
C GLN A 774 12.99 11.96 -23.94
N ALA A 775 12.16 11.90 -24.99
CA ALA A 775 10.70 11.91 -24.89
C ALA A 775 10.16 10.82 -23.96
N MET A 776 10.71 9.60 -24.00
CA MET A 776 10.24 8.49 -23.14
C MET A 776 10.48 8.73 -21.64
N LYS A 777 11.59 9.39 -21.27
CA LYS A 777 11.94 9.72 -19.88
C LYS A 777 11.07 10.86 -19.33
N GLU A 778 10.80 11.85 -20.17
CA GLU A 778 9.90 12.95 -19.86
C GLU A 778 8.46 12.46 -19.72
N LEU A 779 7.98 11.65 -20.69
CA LEU A 779 6.65 11.07 -20.73
C LEU A 779 6.28 10.33 -19.43
N LEU A 780 7.17 9.49 -18.88
CA LEU A 780 6.94 8.79 -17.60
C LEU A 780 6.82 9.75 -16.41
N THR A 781 7.64 10.81 -16.40
CA THR A 781 7.67 11.82 -15.33
C THR A 781 6.40 12.69 -15.37
N ASP A 782 6.07 13.17 -16.56
CA ASP A 782 4.94 14.07 -16.79
C ASP A 782 3.59 13.35 -16.77
N GLN A 783 3.53 12.04 -17.05
CA GLN A 783 2.31 11.24 -16.82
C GLN A 783 1.86 11.34 -15.36
N ALA A 784 2.78 11.16 -14.42
CA ALA A 784 2.48 11.33 -13.00
C ALA A 784 2.20 12.79 -12.62
N ARG A 785 2.89 13.76 -13.23
CA ARG A 785 2.73 15.21 -12.96
C ARG A 785 1.35 15.72 -13.40
N TYR A 786 0.99 15.53 -14.67
CA TYR A 786 -0.26 16.05 -15.24
C TYR A 786 -1.49 15.31 -14.73
N GLN A 787 -1.42 14.01 -14.44
CA GLN A 787 -2.53 13.30 -13.79
C GLN A 787 -2.82 13.86 -12.37
N ARG A 788 -1.77 14.20 -11.60
CA ARG A 788 -1.92 14.90 -10.30
C ARG A 788 -2.53 16.30 -10.48
N TRP A 789 -2.12 17.05 -11.50
CA TRP A 789 -2.67 18.38 -11.82
C TRP A 789 -4.16 18.32 -12.19
N LEU A 790 -4.58 17.36 -13.01
CA LEU A 790 -6.00 17.15 -13.37
C LEU A 790 -6.87 16.83 -12.13
N ILE A 791 -6.36 15.97 -11.23
CA ILE A 791 -7.03 15.62 -9.97
C ILE A 791 -7.15 16.85 -9.05
N LYS A 792 -6.05 17.62 -8.86
CA LYS A 792 -6.02 18.87 -8.08
C LYS A 792 -7.07 19.87 -8.58
N ASN A 793 -7.21 20.00 -9.90
CA ASN A 793 -8.18 20.90 -10.55
C ASN A 793 -9.60 20.32 -10.65
N LYS A 794 -9.87 19.14 -10.07
CA LYS A 794 -11.19 18.47 -10.03
C LYS A 794 -11.74 18.16 -11.43
N THR A 795 -10.84 17.95 -12.41
CA THR A 795 -11.15 17.48 -13.75
C THR A 795 -11.18 15.95 -13.76
N LYS A 796 -12.30 15.36 -14.17
CA LYS A 796 -12.46 13.90 -14.25
C LYS A 796 -11.99 13.44 -15.62
N ALA A 797 -10.68 13.38 -15.81
CA ALA A 797 -10.04 12.91 -17.04
C ALA A 797 -8.81 12.05 -16.73
N PHE A 798 -8.50 11.14 -17.65
CA PHE A 798 -7.25 10.40 -17.68
C PHE A 798 -6.26 11.09 -18.62
N TYR A 799 -4.99 11.17 -18.26
CA TYR A 799 -3.93 11.66 -19.15
C TYR A 799 -3.22 10.47 -19.83
N SER A 800 -3.16 10.51 -21.16
CA SER A 800 -2.62 9.46 -22.01
C SER A 800 -1.58 10.08 -22.96
N PRO A 801 -0.32 10.18 -22.52
CA PRO A 801 0.76 10.63 -23.39
C PRO A 801 1.21 9.49 -24.31
N VAL A 802 1.63 9.85 -25.52
CA VAL A 802 2.32 8.98 -26.47
C VAL A 802 3.51 9.73 -27.06
N HIS A 803 4.42 8.99 -27.68
CA HIS A 803 5.49 9.55 -28.51
C HIS A 803 5.30 9.05 -29.95
N ALA A 804 5.46 9.96 -30.89
CA ALA A 804 5.52 9.71 -32.33
C ALA A 804 6.36 10.82 -32.96
N GLU A 805 6.76 10.65 -34.22
CA GLU A 805 7.44 11.69 -34.98
C GLU A 805 6.42 12.77 -35.41
N ASP A 806 5.30 12.34 -36.01
CA ASP A 806 4.19 13.20 -36.41
C ASP A 806 3.00 13.20 -35.44
N LEU A 807 2.25 14.32 -35.45
CA LEU A 807 0.97 14.46 -34.74
C LEU A 807 -0.06 13.42 -35.18
N ARG A 808 -0.08 13.08 -36.47
CA ARG A 808 -1.03 12.16 -37.09
C ARG A 808 -0.91 10.76 -36.50
N ASP A 809 0.28 10.19 -36.53
CA ASP A 809 0.55 8.81 -36.11
C ASP A 809 0.36 8.65 -34.60
N GLY A 810 0.84 9.62 -33.81
CA GLY A 810 0.57 9.66 -32.37
C GLY A 810 -0.93 9.72 -32.05
N ALA A 811 -1.72 10.45 -32.85
CA ALA A 811 -3.17 10.46 -32.71
C ALA A 811 -3.84 9.15 -33.20
N GLN A 812 -3.33 8.49 -34.24
CA GLN A 812 -3.80 7.16 -34.65
C GLN A 812 -3.57 6.11 -33.54
N TYR A 813 -2.37 6.10 -32.91
CA TYR A 813 -2.09 5.24 -31.76
C TYR A 813 -3.09 5.47 -30.62
N LEU A 814 -3.43 6.73 -30.33
CA LEU A 814 -4.45 7.07 -29.33
C LEU A 814 -5.87 6.64 -29.75
N MET A 815 -6.25 6.76 -31.02
CA MET A 815 -7.56 6.32 -31.52
C MET A 815 -7.71 4.79 -31.52
N GLN A 816 -6.63 4.03 -31.74
CA GLN A 816 -6.70 2.57 -31.74
C GLN A 816 -6.55 1.95 -30.34
N ALA A 817 -5.64 2.49 -29.51
CA ALA A 817 -5.20 1.83 -28.28
C ALA A 817 -5.70 2.47 -26.97
N ALA A 818 -6.26 3.69 -26.97
CA ALA A 818 -6.66 4.33 -25.72
C ALA A 818 -7.91 3.70 -25.08
N GLY A 819 -7.81 3.37 -23.79
CA GLY A 819 -8.94 2.85 -23.00
C GLY A 819 -8.97 1.32 -22.86
N LEU A 820 -9.95 0.81 -22.11
CA LEU A 820 -10.00 -0.61 -21.69
C LEU A 820 -11.41 -1.20 -21.85
N GLY A 821 -11.54 -2.29 -22.60
CA GLY A 821 -12.84 -2.90 -22.92
C GLY A 821 -13.79 -1.90 -23.58
N ARG A 822 -14.98 -1.71 -23.00
CA ARG A 822 -15.96 -0.68 -23.41
C ARG A 822 -15.62 0.74 -22.95
N MET A 823 -14.63 0.93 -22.08
CA MET A 823 -14.15 2.24 -21.63
C MET A 823 -13.08 2.78 -22.59
N ARG A 824 -13.46 2.95 -23.86
CA ARG A 824 -12.66 3.53 -24.95
C ARG A 824 -13.27 4.87 -25.40
N PRO A 825 -12.53 5.76 -26.09
CA PRO A 825 -13.11 6.94 -26.70
C PRO A 825 -13.91 6.58 -27.96
N ASN A 826 -14.88 7.42 -28.32
CA ASN A 826 -15.72 7.33 -29.53
C ASN A 826 -15.87 8.70 -30.23
N THR A 827 -15.34 9.77 -29.64
CA THR A 827 -15.33 11.12 -30.21
C THR A 827 -13.93 11.72 -30.08
N LEU A 828 -13.32 12.08 -31.20
CA LEU A 828 -12.08 12.85 -31.26
C LEU A 828 -12.42 14.35 -31.12
N VAL A 829 -11.72 15.03 -30.21
CA VAL A 829 -11.89 16.47 -29.99
C VAL A 829 -10.55 17.19 -30.15
N VAL A 830 -10.52 18.21 -31.00
CA VAL A 830 -9.31 18.96 -31.37
C VAL A 830 -9.54 20.47 -31.26
N GLY A 831 -8.46 21.21 -31.02
CA GLY A 831 -8.45 22.67 -31.17
C GLY A 831 -8.19 23.06 -32.62
N PHE A 832 -8.84 24.13 -33.09
CA PHE A 832 -8.63 24.68 -34.44
C PHE A 832 -7.22 25.29 -34.60
N LYS A 833 -6.48 24.86 -35.63
CA LYS A 833 -5.13 25.35 -35.98
C LYS A 833 -5.19 26.75 -36.59
N LYS A 834 -5.22 27.80 -35.76
CA LYS A 834 -5.31 29.20 -36.19
C LYS A 834 -4.12 29.69 -37.04
N ASN A 835 -2.93 29.14 -36.84
CA ASN A 835 -1.69 29.53 -37.54
C ASN A 835 -1.44 28.76 -38.86
N TRP A 836 -2.47 28.15 -39.45
CA TRP A 836 -2.33 27.24 -40.61
C TRP A 836 -1.73 27.90 -41.86
N SER A 837 -1.89 29.22 -42.03
CA SER A 837 -1.31 29.98 -43.14
C SER A 837 0.13 30.48 -42.88
N GLN A 838 0.73 30.14 -41.74
CA GLN A 838 2.06 30.57 -41.31
C GLN A 838 3.02 29.40 -40.99
N CYS A 839 2.50 28.17 -40.87
CA CYS A 839 3.29 26.95 -40.69
C CYS A 839 3.57 26.27 -42.04
N ASP A 840 4.35 25.18 -42.01
CA ASP A 840 4.46 24.26 -43.14
C ASP A 840 3.08 23.70 -43.52
N MET A 841 2.80 23.57 -44.82
CA MET A 841 1.59 22.94 -45.33
C MET A 841 1.51 21.46 -44.97
N ARG A 842 2.65 20.78 -44.72
CA ARG A 842 2.68 19.40 -44.21
C ARG A 842 2.00 19.27 -42.84
N GLU A 843 2.08 20.29 -41.98
CA GLU A 843 1.33 20.34 -40.71
C GLU A 843 -0.19 20.54 -40.93
N VAL A 844 -0.58 21.17 -42.04
CA VAL A 844 -2.00 21.33 -42.41
C VAL A 844 -2.54 20.04 -43.00
N GLU A 845 -1.77 19.36 -43.85
CA GLU A 845 -2.16 18.09 -44.45
C GLU A 845 -2.29 16.98 -43.39
N THR A 846 -1.33 16.84 -42.47
CA THR A 846 -1.43 15.91 -41.33
C THR A 846 -2.62 16.22 -40.42
N TYR A 847 -2.93 17.50 -40.16
CA TYR A 847 -4.08 17.92 -39.38
C TYR A 847 -5.44 17.62 -40.06
N ILE A 848 -5.51 17.71 -41.39
CA ILE A 848 -6.71 17.34 -42.15
C ILE A 848 -6.84 15.82 -42.31
N ASN A 849 -5.75 15.12 -42.62
CA ASN A 849 -5.73 13.66 -42.72
C ASN A 849 -6.12 12.99 -41.40
N LEU A 850 -5.77 13.57 -40.24
CA LEU A 850 -6.27 13.16 -38.93
C LEU A 850 -7.81 13.12 -38.86
N PHE A 851 -8.53 14.05 -39.50
CA PHE A 851 -10.00 14.03 -39.50
C PHE A 851 -10.53 12.87 -40.36
N HIS A 852 -9.88 12.61 -41.51
CA HIS A 852 -10.20 11.47 -42.35
C HIS A 852 -9.96 10.14 -41.62
N ASP A 853 -8.79 9.97 -41.00
CA ASP A 853 -8.46 8.77 -40.23
C ASP A 853 -9.45 8.56 -39.05
N ALA A 854 -9.89 9.64 -38.39
CA ALA A 854 -10.93 9.56 -37.37
C ALA A 854 -12.29 9.09 -37.92
N PHE A 855 -12.70 9.57 -39.10
CA PHE A 855 -13.91 9.06 -39.76
C PHE A 855 -13.75 7.60 -40.23
N ASP A 856 -12.56 7.22 -40.70
CA ASP A 856 -12.23 5.84 -41.10
C ASP A 856 -12.34 4.87 -39.90
N PHE A 857 -11.97 5.31 -38.67
CA PHE A 857 -12.19 4.58 -37.42
C PHE A 857 -13.61 4.70 -36.83
N GLN A 858 -14.58 5.30 -37.54
CA GLN A 858 -15.94 5.57 -37.07
C GLN A 858 -16.04 6.42 -35.79
N TYR A 859 -15.11 7.35 -35.57
CA TYR A 859 -15.20 8.34 -34.49
C TYR A 859 -16.10 9.51 -34.90
N GLY A 860 -16.78 10.11 -33.93
CA GLY A 860 -17.27 11.48 -34.08
C GLY A 860 -16.10 12.48 -34.03
N VAL A 861 -16.13 13.55 -34.82
CA VAL A 861 -15.10 14.62 -34.82
C VAL A 861 -15.71 15.91 -34.29
N VAL A 862 -15.00 16.57 -33.36
CA VAL A 862 -15.36 17.87 -32.81
C VAL A 862 -14.16 18.83 -32.87
N VAL A 863 -14.28 19.89 -33.69
CA VAL A 863 -13.26 20.95 -33.81
C VAL A 863 -13.74 22.18 -33.03
N ILE A 864 -12.93 22.66 -32.09
CA ILE A 864 -13.24 23.83 -31.26
C ILE A 864 -12.39 25.03 -31.71
N ARG A 865 -13.05 26.14 -32.08
CA ARG A 865 -12.39 27.42 -32.40
C ARG A 865 -12.79 28.51 -31.41
N LEU A 866 -11.80 29.26 -30.96
CA LEU A 866 -11.96 30.55 -30.27
C LEU A 866 -11.37 31.67 -31.14
N LYS A 867 -11.80 32.91 -30.92
CA LYS A 867 -11.36 34.08 -31.68
C LYS A 867 -9.86 34.37 -31.51
N GLU A 868 -9.38 34.45 -30.26
CA GLU A 868 -7.99 34.83 -29.98
C GLU A 868 -7.03 33.64 -30.16
N GLY A 869 -7.36 32.49 -29.60
CA GLY A 869 -6.58 31.26 -29.71
C GLY A 869 -6.99 30.22 -28.67
N LEU A 870 -6.26 29.11 -28.61
CA LEU A 870 -6.45 28.07 -27.58
C LEU A 870 -5.19 27.78 -26.77
N ASP A 871 -4.01 28.12 -27.30
CA ASP A 871 -2.72 27.80 -26.69
C ASP A 871 -2.19 28.97 -25.86
N ILE A 872 -1.69 28.68 -24.66
CA ILE A 872 -1.07 29.64 -23.74
C ILE A 872 0.32 29.19 -23.26
N SER A 873 0.93 28.22 -23.94
CA SER A 873 2.22 27.63 -23.55
C SER A 873 3.35 28.65 -23.37
N HIS A 874 3.39 29.72 -24.18
CA HIS A 874 4.40 30.79 -24.07
C HIS A 874 4.27 31.65 -22.81
N LEU A 875 3.11 31.66 -22.15
CA LEU A 875 2.83 32.50 -20.96
C LEU A 875 3.06 31.76 -19.63
N GLN A 876 3.18 30.44 -19.65
CA GLN A 876 3.20 29.61 -18.43
C GLN A 876 4.39 29.86 -17.51
N GLY A 877 5.52 30.34 -18.04
CA GLY A 877 6.68 30.72 -17.24
C GLY A 877 6.42 31.85 -16.23
N GLN A 878 5.32 32.59 -16.37
CA GLN A 878 4.92 33.65 -15.44
C GLN A 878 3.77 33.24 -14.48
N GLU A 879 3.00 32.19 -14.77
CA GLU A 879 1.87 31.78 -13.91
C GLU A 879 2.32 31.15 -12.57
N GLU A 880 3.47 30.45 -12.52
CA GLU A 880 3.99 29.94 -11.24
C GLU A 880 4.44 31.06 -10.28
N LEU A 881 4.86 32.22 -10.83
CA LEU A 881 5.14 33.43 -10.03
C LEU A 881 3.84 34.11 -9.55
N LEU A 882 2.84 34.24 -10.41
CA LEU A 882 1.58 34.94 -10.08
C LEU A 882 0.68 34.13 -9.14
N SER A 883 0.54 32.82 -9.37
CA SER A 883 -0.27 31.92 -8.53
C SER A 883 0.27 31.72 -7.09
N SER A 884 1.47 32.22 -6.80
CA SER A 884 2.03 32.28 -5.45
C SER A 884 1.40 33.37 -4.57
N GLN A 885 0.79 34.42 -5.15
CA GLN A 885 0.24 35.57 -4.40
C GLN A 885 -1.23 35.41 -4.00
N GLU A 886 -2.06 34.70 -4.78
CA GLU A 886 -3.50 34.53 -4.49
C GLU A 886 -3.84 33.36 -3.56
N LYS A 887 -3.10 33.21 -2.44
CA LYS A 887 -3.48 32.29 -1.35
C LYS A 887 -3.75 33.02 -0.04
N SER A 888 -5.01 32.93 0.39
CA SER A 888 -5.45 33.29 1.75
C SER A 888 -4.68 32.52 2.83
N PRO A 889 -4.40 33.12 4.01
CA PRO A 889 -3.56 32.51 5.03
C PRO A 889 -4.23 31.30 5.70
N GLY A 890 -3.82 30.10 5.32
CA GLY A 890 -4.24 28.84 5.95
C GLY A 890 -3.40 27.66 5.45
N THR A 891 -2.98 26.78 6.37
CA THR A 891 -2.11 25.61 6.16
C THR A 891 -0.75 25.87 5.49
N LYS A 892 0.33 25.69 6.27
CA LYS A 892 1.70 25.63 5.74
C LYS A 892 2.02 24.21 5.27
N ASP A 893 1.98 23.98 3.96
CA ASP A 893 2.62 22.81 3.35
C ASP A 893 4.05 23.19 2.94
N VAL A 894 5.04 22.40 3.35
CA VAL A 894 6.44 22.62 3.00
C VAL A 894 6.69 22.02 1.61
N VAL A 895 6.74 22.87 0.59
CA VAL A 895 7.21 22.48 -0.74
C VAL A 895 8.74 22.35 -0.68
N VAL A 896 9.23 21.14 -0.86
CA VAL A 896 10.67 20.87 -1.03
C VAL A 896 11.03 21.14 -2.49
N ASN A 897 11.73 22.24 -2.75
CA ASN A 897 12.39 22.44 -4.04
C ASN A 897 13.54 21.44 -4.16
N VAL A 898 13.48 20.56 -5.17
CA VAL A 898 14.61 19.71 -5.57
C VAL A 898 15.45 20.51 -6.56
N GLU A 899 16.35 21.32 -6.02
CA GLU A 899 17.19 22.22 -6.79
C GLU A 899 18.39 21.46 -7.39
N TYR A 900 18.28 21.12 -8.68
CA TYR A 900 19.38 20.49 -9.43
C TYR A 900 20.47 21.50 -9.76
N SER A 901 21.36 21.77 -8.80
CA SER A 901 22.53 22.63 -8.99
C SER A 901 23.55 22.01 -9.95
N LYS A 902 23.36 22.19 -11.26
CA LYS A 902 24.46 22.10 -12.23
C LYS A 902 25.42 23.26 -11.99
N LYS A 903 26.53 23.01 -11.31
CA LYS A 903 27.74 23.82 -11.48
C LYS A 903 28.33 23.53 -12.87
N ALA A 904 28.63 24.58 -13.61
CA ALA A 904 29.65 24.58 -14.65
C ALA A 904 30.67 25.64 -14.24
N GLU A 905 31.95 25.31 -14.30
CA GLU A 905 33.03 26.19 -13.86
C GLU A 905 33.62 26.92 -15.08
N ALA A 906 33.90 28.22 -14.90
CA ALA A 906 34.61 29.06 -15.87
C ALA A 906 35.28 30.21 -15.08
N GLU A 907 36.60 30.19 -15.00
CA GLU A 907 37.40 31.24 -14.36
C GLU A 907 37.74 32.36 -15.35
N ALA A 908 37.67 33.64 -14.93
CA ALA A 908 38.51 34.73 -15.43
C ALA A 908 38.35 36.04 -14.59
N SER A 909 39.35 36.30 -13.75
CA SER A 909 39.89 37.60 -13.29
C SER A 909 39.16 38.95 -13.59
N GLY A 910 39.00 39.81 -12.57
CA GLY A 910 38.79 41.27 -12.72
C GLY A 910 38.20 41.99 -11.48
N PRO A 911 38.89 42.95 -10.80
CA PRO A 911 38.46 43.42 -9.46
C PRO A 911 38.17 44.94 -9.26
N PHE A 912 37.54 45.24 -8.12
CA PHE A 912 37.42 46.53 -7.38
C PHE A 912 36.54 47.70 -7.89
N ALA A 913 35.48 48.02 -7.13
CA ALA A 913 35.01 49.35 -6.65
C ALA A 913 33.62 49.19 -5.96
N SER A 914 33.50 49.06 -4.63
CA SER A 914 33.60 50.08 -3.55
C SER A 914 32.34 50.94 -3.32
N ASP A 915 31.74 50.79 -2.14
CA ASP A 915 30.85 51.70 -1.39
C ASP A 915 29.72 52.48 -2.09
N SER A 916 28.48 52.18 -1.73
CA SER A 916 27.87 52.82 -0.55
C SER A 916 26.37 52.49 -0.39
N SER A 917 25.93 52.26 0.86
CA SER A 917 24.51 52.24 1.24
C SER A 917 24.09 53.56 1.86
N PRO A 918 22.86 54.02 1.60
CA PRO A 918 21.99 54.29 2.73
C PRO A 918 20.60 53.65 2.58
N MET A 919 20.02 53.24 3.71
CA MET A 919 18.72 52.56 3.78
C MET A 919 17.62 53.53 4.23
N MET A 920 16.37 53.21 3.88
CA MET A 920 15.11 53.96 4.15
C MET A 920 14.90 55.16 3.19
N ARG A 921 13.71 55.39 2.63
CA ARG A 921 12.36 54.96 3.08
C ARG A 921 11.32 54.96 1.94
N LYS A 922 10.24 54.18 2.13
CA LYS A 922 8.87 54.45 1.64
C LYS A 922 8.54 54.26 0.13
N GLY A 923 8.39 52.99 -0.26
CA GLY A 923 7.19 52.50 -0.97
C GLY A 923 6.84 53.05 -2.35
N SER A 924 7.21 52.29 -3.39
CA SER A 924 6.42 52.15 -4.62
C SER A 924 5.93 50.71 -4.74
N LYS A 925 4.84 50.49 -5.48
CA LYS A 925 4.36 49.12 -5.79
C LYS A 925 5.34 48.44 -6.73
N GLY A 926 5.54 47.14 -6.58
CA GLY A 926 6.28 46.37 -7.59
C GLY A 926 5.61 46.53 -8.94
N GLN A 927 6.38 46.94 -9.96
CA GLN A 927 5.89 47.02 -11.33
C GLN A 927 5.71 45.60 -11.85
N GLY A 928 4.47 45.11 -11.84
CA GLY A 928 4.10 43.96 -12.67
C GLY A 928 4.38 44.32 -14.13
N ILE A 929 5.14 43.47 -14.83
CA ILE A 929 5.36 43.62 -16.26
C ILE A 929 3.98 43.56 -16.92
N SER A 930 3.59 44.61 -17.64
CA SER A 930 2.33 44.64 -18.36
C SER A 930 2.40 43.65 -19.52
N LEU A 931 1.70 42.53 -19.40
CA LEU A 931 1.40 41.63 -20.51
C LEU A 931 0.82 42.42 -21.69
N ASP A 932 1.10 41.99 -22.92
CA ASP A 932 0.48 42.63 -24.07
C ASP A 932 -1.05 42.44 -24.05
N THR A 933 -1.74 43.41 -24.65
CA THR A 933 -3.20 43.41 -24.78
C THR A 933 -3.75 42.21 -25.57
N ALA A 934 -2.96 41.57 -26.45
CA ALA A 934 -3.33 40.30 -27.07
C ALA A 934 -3.22 39.13 -26.09
N ASP A 935 -2.10 39.00 -25.37
CA ASP A 935 -1.88 37.92 -24.39
C ASP A 935 -2.89 37.99 -23.23
N GLN A 936 -3.23 39.19 -22.76
CA GLN A 936 -4.24 39.36 -21.72
C GLN A 936 -5.64 38.89 -22.20
N ARG A 937 -6.01 39.20 -23.45
CA ARG A 937 -7.27 38.71 -24.07
C ARG A 937 -7.25 37.19 -24.27
N LEU A 938 -6.11 36.63 -24.65
CA LEU A 938 -5.89 35.20 -24.82
C LEU A 938 -6.08 34.45 -23.49
N LEU A 939 -5.48 34.95 -22.40
CA LEU A 939 -5.66 34.41 -21.05
C LEU A 939 -7.13 34.47 -20.61
N ASP A 940 -7.80 35.62 -20.75
CA ASP A 940 -9.22 35.76 -20.38
C ASP A 940 -10.14 34.83 -21.21
N ALA A 941 -9.86 34.68 -22.51
CA ALA A 941 -10.55 33.74 -23.39
C ALA A 941 -10.27 32.27 -23.00
N SER A 942 -9.06 31.96 -22.50
CA SER A 942 -8.72 30.62 -22.00
C SER A 942 -9.52 30.26 -20.74
N LEU A 943 -9.83 31.25 -19.90
CA LEU A 943 -10.54 31.11 -18.62
C LEU A 943 -12.06 31.27 -18.73
N GLN A 944 -12.61 31.66 -19.88
CA GLN A 944 -14.04 32.00 -20.05
C GLN A 944 -14.99 30.89 -19.58
N PHE A 945 -14.66 29.61 -19.83
CA PHE A 945 -15.48 28.45 -19.43
C PHE A 945 -15.24 28.02 -17.96
N GLN A 946 -14.30 28.64 -17.25
CA GLN A 946 -14.22 28.53 -15.79
C GLN A 946 -15.35 29.32 -15.12
N LYS A 947 -15.63 30.54 -15.63
CA LYS A 947 -16.65 31.47 -15.11
C LYS A 947 -18.07 30.90 -15.34
N LYS A 948 -19.04 31.28 -14.48
CA LYS A 948 -20.46 30.89 -14.67
C LYS A 948 -21.05 31.72 -15.80
N GLN A 949 -21.76 31.07 -16.73
CA GLN A 949 -22.43 31.76 -17.82
C GLN A 949 -23.73 32.40 -17.34
N GLY A 950 -24.09 33.56 -17.92
CA GLY A 950 -25.34 34.27 -17.63
C GLY A 950 -26.53 33.72 -18.42
N LYS A 951 -27.69 34.39 -18.30
CA LYS A 951 -28.83 34.16 -19.19
C LYS A 951 -28.41 34.51 -20.63
N SER A 952 -28.23 33.49 -21.45
CA SER A 952 -27.59 33.54 -22.77
C SER A 952 -28.14 32.44 -23.69
N THR A 953 -27.79 32.45 -24.97
CA THR A 953 -28.14 31.36 -25.90
C THR A 953 -26.95 30.47 -26.24
N ILE A 954 -27.25 29.20 -26.44
CA ILE A 954 -26.44 28.24 -27.17
C ILE A 954 -27.16 27.99 -28.49
N ASP A 955 -26.48 28.27 -29.61
CA ASP A 955 -27.09 28.23 -30.94
C ASP A 955 -26.66 26.97 -31.67
N VAL A 956 -27.61 26.14 -32.10
CA VAL A 956 -27.37 24.81 -32.66
C VAL A 956 -27.77 24.74 -34.12
N TRP A 957 -26.77 24.79 -35.00
CA TRP A 957 -26.90 24.78 -36.46
C TRP A 957 -26.84 23.35 -36.99
N TRP A 958 -28.00 22.66 -36.93
CA TRP A 958 -28.15 21.28 -37.38
C TRP A 958 -28.49 21.26 -38.88
N LEU A 959 -27.44 21.25 -39.71
CA LEU A 959 -27.56 21.37 -41.17
C LEU A 959 -27.48 20.02 -41.91
N PHE A 960 -27.04 18.97 -41.22
CA PHE A 960 -26.91 17.62 -41.73
C PHE A 960 -27.22 16.64 -40.60
N ASP A 961 -27.91 15.53 -40.90
CA ASP A 961 -28.02 14.43 -39.93
C ASP A 961 -26.63 13.79 -39.73
N ASP A 962 -26.28 13.63 -38.47
CA ASP A 962 -25.01 13.13 -37.96
C ASP A 962 -25.21 12.01 -36.92
N GLY A 963 -26.43 11.47 -36.82
CA GLY A 963 -26.84 10.54 -35.77
C GLY A 963 -27.39 11.23 -34.51
N GLY A 964 -27.33 12.57 -34.44
CA GLY A 964 -27.85 13.39 -33.34
C GLY A 964 -26.78 13.95 -32.39
N LEU A 965 -25.49 13.78 -32.68
CA LEU A 965 -24.40 14.22 -31.78
C LEU A 965 -24.37 15.75 -31.64
N THR A 966 -24.65 16.46 -32.74
CA THR A 966 -24.83 17.92 -32.79
C THR A 966 -25.92 18.41 -31.82
N LEU A 967 -26.96 17.62 -31.53
CA LEU A 967 -28.01 17.94 -30.54
C LEU A 967 -27.66 17.47 -29.12
N LEU A 968 -27.01 16.30 -28.97
CA LEU A 968 -26.68 15.70 -27.68
C LEU A 968 -25.66 16.54 -26.88
N ILE A 969 -24.63 17.09 -27.54
CA ILE A 969 -23.60 17.92 -26.90
C ILE A 969 -24.20 19.16 -26.19
N PRO A 970 -24.94 20.07 -26.86
CA PRO A 970 -25.50 21.26 -26.22
C PRO A 970 -26.51 20.93 -25.10
N TYR A 971 -27.31 19.87 -25.25
CA TYR A 971 -28.15 19.36 -24.17
C TYR A 971 -27.32 18.95 -22.94
N LEU A 972 -26.24 18.17 -23.13
CA LEU A 972 -25.37 17.77 -22.03
C LEU A 972 -24.65 18.96 -21.38
N ILE A 973 -24.38 20.03 -22.11
CA ILE A 973 -23.85 21.29 -21.56
C ILE A 973 -24.88 21.96 -20.63
N THR A 974 -26.12 22.18 -21.06
CA THR A 974 -27.14 22.88 -20.24
C THR A 974 -27.51 22.13 -18.96
N THR A 975 -27.36 20.80 -18.90
CA THR A 975 -27.53 20.04 -17.64
C THR A 975 -26.58 20.48 -16.51
N LYS A 976 -25.50 21.22 -16.78
CA LYS A 976 -24.50 21.58 -15.76
C LYS A 976 -24.77 22.94 -15.12
N LYS A 977 -24.46 23.06 -13.82
CA LYS A 977 -24.63 24.29 -12.99
C LYS A 977 -24.04 25.58 -13.59
N LYS A 978 -23.04 25.50 -14.49
CA LYS A 978 -22.47 26.69 -15.17
C LYS A 978 -23.31 27.22 -16.34
N TRP A 979 -24.15 26.38 -16.94
CA TRP A 979 -24.88 26.62 -18.19
C TRP A 979 -26.40 26.43 -18.04
N ARG A 980 -26.90 26.14 -16.83
CA ARG A 980 -28.33 25.89 -16.56
C ARG A 980 -29.26 27.06 -16.94
N ASP A 981 -28.74 28.28 -16.95
CA ASP A 981 -29.49 29.48 -17.30
C ASP A 981 -29.41 29.82 -18.81
N CYS A 982 -28.70 29.01 -19.60
CA CYS A 982 -28.56 29.15 -21.04
C CYS A 982 -29.73 28.45 -21.77
N LYS A 983 -30.25 29.07 -22.83
CA LYS A 983 -31.34 28.53 -23.66
C LYS A 983 -30.80 28.00 -24.99
N ILE A 984 -31.36 26.90 -25.49
CA ILE A 984 -30.99 26.33 -26.80
C ILE A 984 -31.86 26.95 -27.91
N ARG A 985 -31.23 27.57 -28.91
CA ARG A 985 -31.89 27.94 -30.19
C ARG A 985 -31.46 26.95 -31.25
N VAL A 986 -32.38 26.44 -32.06
CA VAL A 986 -32.06 25.47 -33.12
C VAL A 986 -32.26 26.09 -34.50
N PHE A 987 -31.23 26.04 -35.33
CA PHE A 987 -31.22 26.51 -36.71
C PHE A 987 -31.13 25.30 -37.64
N ILE A 988 -32.05 25.20 -38.59
CA ILE A 988 -32.09 24.11 -39.57
C ILE A 988 -32.17 24.64 -41.01
N GLY A 989 -31.58 23.91 -41.95
CA GLY A 989 -31.80 24.18 -43.38
C GLY A 989 -33.12 23.58 -43.84
N GLY A 990 -33.99 24.40 -44.43
CA GLY A 990 -35.32 23.98 -44.94
C GLY A 990 -35.57 24.42 -46.37
N LYS A 991 -36.73 24.04 -46.92
CA LYS A 991 -37.17 24.57 -48.23
C LYS A 991 -38.04 25.80 -48.03
N ILE A 992 -37.75 26.88 -48.74
CA ILE A 992 -38.43 28.19 -48.57
C ILE A 992 -39.97 28.07 -48.76
N ASN A 993 -40.43 27.11 -49.56
CA ASN A 993 -41.85 26.80 -49.80
C ASN A 993 -42.51 25.95 -48.68
N ARG A 994 -41.78 25.51 -47.64
CA ARG A 994 -42.26 24.58 -46.59
C ARG A 994 -41.78 24.90 -45.16
N ILE A 995 -41.17 26.06 -44.94
CA ILE A 995 -40.67 26.59 -43.66
C ILE A 995 -41.52 26.18 -42.44
N ASP A 996 -42.84 26.42 -42.50
CA ASP A 996 -43.77 26.15 -41.40
C ASP A 996 -43.98 24.65 -41.09
N HIS A 997 -43.91 23.80 -42.11
CA HIS A 997 -44.01 22.35 -41.95
C HIS A 997 -42.71 21.79 -41.35
N ASP A 998 -41.57 22.20 -41.93
CA ASP A 998 -40.24 21.79 -41.48
C ASP A 998 -40.01 22.21 -40.01
N ARG A 999 -40.44 23.42 -39.63
CA ARG A 999 -40.42 23.94 -38.24
C ARG A 999 -41.25 23.07 -37.27
N ARG A 1000 -42.48 22.70 -37.64
CA ARG A 1000 -43.36 21.87 -36.79
C ARG A 1000 -42.87 20.43 -36.68
N ALA A 1001 -42.35 19.87 -37.76
CA ALA A 1001 -41.72 18.55 -37.75
C ALA A 1001 -40.51 18.52 -36.78
N MET A 1002 -39.65 19.55 -36.84
CA MET A 1002 -38.51 19.69 -35.93
C MET A 1002 -38.94 19.86 -34.46
N ALA A 1003 -39.93 20.71 -34.18
CA ALA A 1003 -40.49 20.87 -32.83
C ALA A 1003 -41.04 19.54 -32.27
N THR A 1004 -41.68 18.74 -33.12
CA THR A 1004 -42.22 17.39 -32.77
C THR A 1004 -41.09 16.38 -32.53
N LEU A 1005 -39.95 16.52 -33.20
CA LEU A 1005 -38.79 15.66 -33.01
C LEU A 1005 -38.03 15.99 -31.71
N LEU A 1006 -37.76 17.28 -31.46
CA LEU A 1006 -37.07 17.74 -30.25
C LEU A 1006 -37.87 17.48 -28.96
N SER A 1007 -39.20 17.63 -29.02
CA SER A 1007 -40.08 17.26 -27.89
C SER A 1007 -40.11 15.75 -27.63
N LYS A 1008 -40.07 14.91 -28.67
CA LYS A 1008 -39.89 13.44 -28.52
C LYS A 1008 -38.55 13.08 -27.87
N PHE A 1009 -37.47 13.81 -28.20
CA PHE A 1009 -36.17 13.67 -27.54
C PHE A 1009 -36.10 14.34 -26.16
N ARG A 1010 -37.14 15.06 -25.71
CA ARG A 1010 -37.19 15.83 -24.45
C ARG A 1010 -36.05 16.85 -24.32
N ILE A 1011 -35.68 17.48 -25.43
CA ILE A 1011 -34.70 18.58 -25.46
C ILE A 1011 -35.47 19.91 -25.41
N ASP A 1012 -35.37 20.62 -24.29
CA ASP A 1012 -35.95 21.96 -24.16
C ASP A 1012 -35.22 22.97 -25.06
N PHE A 1013 -35.96 23.57 -25.99
CA PHE A 1013 -35.50 24.64 -26.87
C PHE A 1013 -36.32 25.92 -26.63
N SER A 1014 -35.74 27.08 -26.94
CA SER A 1014 -36.46 28.36 -26.86
C SER A 1014 -37.03 28.85 -28.18
N ASP A 1015 -36.42 28.46 -29.30
CA ASP A 1015 -36.88 28.82 -30.65
C ASP A 1015 -36.31 27.87 -31.71
N ILE A 1016 -36.97 27.78 -32.87
CA ILE A 1016 -36.54 27.01 -34.05
C ILE A 1016 -36.64 27.90 -35.29
N MET A 1017 -35.48 28.28 -35.84
CA MET A 1017 -35.37 29.02 -37.09
C MET A 1017 -35.06 28.10 -38.27
N VAL A 1018 -35.76 28.31 -39.38
CA VAL A 1018 -35.63 27.51 -40.61
C VAL A 1018 -35.11 28.41 -41.72
N LEU A 1019 -33.88 28.16 -42.17
CA LEU A 1019 -33.17 28.97 -43.14
C LEU A 1019 -33.41 28.42 -44.55
N GLY A 1020 -34.01 29.24 -45.42
CA GLY A 1020 -34.37 28.86 -46.80
C GLY A 1020 -33.39 29.32 -47.87
N ASP A 1021 -32.41 30.14 -47.50
CA ASP A 1021 -31.54 30.95 -48.37
C ASP A 1021 -30.06 30.53 -48.30
N ILE A 1022 -29.73 29.44 -47.59
CA ILE A 1022 -28.37 28.88 -47.46
C ILE A 1022 -27.64 28.70 -48.82
N ASN A 1023 -28.41 28.50 -49.90
CA ASN A 1023 -27.88 28.28 -51.25
C ASN A 1023 -27.95 29.52 -52.17
N THR A 1024 -28.27 30.72 -51.65
CA THR A 1024 -28.13 31.97 -52.41
C THR A 1024 -26.66 32.32 -52.62
N LYS A 1025 -26.35 33.09 -53.67
CA LYS A 1025 -24.97 33.56 -53.90
C LYS A 1025 -24.53 34.48 -52.74
N PRO A 1026 -23.35 34.27 -52.14
CA PRO A 1026 -22.81 35.16 -51.11
C PRO A 1026 -22.43 36.54 -51.68
N LYS A 1027 -22.13 37.49 -50.80
CA LYS A 1027 -21.67 38.84 -51.18
C LYS A 1027 -20.33 38.77 -51.91
N LYS A 1028 -20.18 39.57 -52.98
CA LYS A 1028 -18.95 39.64 -53.79
C LYS A 1028 -17.70 39.93 -52.96
N GLU A 1029 -17.81 40.80 -51.95
CA GLU A 1029 -16.75 41.13 -51.00
C GLU A 1029 -16.19 39.88 -50.30
N ASN A 1030 -17.07 39.01 -49.81
CA ASN A 1030 -16.70 37.78 -49.10
C ASN A 1030 -16.18 36.68 -50.04
N VAL A 1031 -16.52 36.74 -51.33
CA VAL A 1031 -15.94 35.86 -52.36
C VAL A 1031 -14.52 36.31 -52.70
N ALA A 1032 -14.30 37.60 -52.95
CA ALA A 1032 -12.96 38.15 -53.20
C ALA A 1032 -12.01 37.88 -52.02
N ALA A 1033 -12.48 38.09 -50.78
CA ALA A 1033 -11.71 37.79 -49.56
C ALA A 1033 -11.52 36.28 -49.29
N PHE A 1034 -12.18 35.39 -50.04
CA PHE A 1034 -11.89 33.96 -50.06
C PHE A 1034 -10.89 33.61 -51.17
N GLU A 1035 -11.04 34.18 -52.36
CA GLU A 1035 -10.10 34.03 -53.48
C GLU A 1035 -8.69 34.52 -53.08
N GLU A 1036 -8.59 35.68 -52.41
CA GLU A 1036 -7.36 36.20 -51.81
C GLU A 1036 -6.72 35.25 -50.77
N MET A 1037 -7.54 34.49 -50.03
CA MET A 1037 -7.07 33.53 -49.02
C MET A 1037 -6.47 32.27 -49.62
N ILE A 1038 -6.93 31.84 -50.81
CA ILE A 1038 -6.50 30.59 -51.44
C ILE A 1038 -5.42 30.75 -52.51
N GLU A 1039 -5.25 31.96 -53.07
CA GLU A 1039 -4.27 32.21 -54.15
C GLU A 1039 -2.82 31.76 -53.81
N PRO A 1040 -2.28 31.89 -52.57
CA PRO A 1040 -0.96 31.35 -52.21
C PRO A 1040 -0.83 29.82 -52.25
N PHE A 1041 -1.95 29.09 -52.32
CA PHE A 1041 -2.02 27.63 -52.30
C PHE A 1041 -2.51 27.04 -53.64
N ARG A 1042 -2.75 27.89 -54.64
CA ARG A 1042 -3.34 27.52 -55.93
C ARG A 1042 -2.28 27.04 -56.92
N LEU A 1043 -2.56 25.91 -57.57
CA LEU A 1043 -1.78 25.40 -58.70
C LEU A 1043 -2.55 25.69 -59.99
N ARG A 1044 -2.07 26.69 -60.74
CA ARG A 1044 -2.58 26.98 -62.08
C ARG A 1044 -2.10 25.90 -63.05
N GLU A 1045 -3.03 25.08 -63.50
CA GLU A 1045 -2.76 23.95 -64.41
C GLU A 1045 -2.51 24.46 -65.84
N ASP A 1046 -3.36 25.37 -66.33
CA ASP A 1046 -3.31 25.94 -67.68
C ASP A 1046 -2.03 26.74 -68.02
N GLU A 1047 -1.24 27.12 -67.00
CA GLU A 1047 0.01 27.86 -67.15
C GLU A 1047 1.26 26.95 -67.22
N LYS A 1048 1.09 25.62 -67.15
CA LYS A 1048 2.20 24.64 -67.05
C LYS A 1048 2.02 23.46 -68.02
N GLU A 1049 3.13 22.81 -68.35
CA GLU A 1049 3.09 21.55 -69.10
C GLU A 1049 2.49 20.42 -68.24
N GLN A 1050 1.64 19.57 -68.83
CA GLN A 1050 0.86 18.55 -68.11
C GLN A 1050 1.73 17.64 -67.23
N GLU A 1051 2.86 17.13 -67.74
CA GLU A 1051 3.78 16.31 -66.94
C GLU A 1051 4.37 17.04 -65.73
N VAL A 1052 4.59 18.35 -65.83
CA VAL A 1052 5.13 19.17 -64.73
C VAL A 1052 4.02 19.48 -63.73
N ALA A 1053 2.80 19.76 -64.20
CA ALA A 1053 1.64 19.93 -63.34
C ALA A 1053 1.31 18.65 -62.55
N ASP A 1054 1.40 17.47 -63.18
CA ASP A 1054 1.11 16.20 -62.51
C ASP A 1054 2.22 15.77 -61.54
N LYS A 1055 3.51 15.96 -61.88
CA LYS A 1055 4.61 15.79 -60.91
C LYS A 1055 4.46 16.71 -59.70
N MET A 1056 4.05 17.97 -59.90
CA MET A 1056 3.78 18.89 -58.79
C MET A 1056 2.57 18.51 -57.93
N LYS A 1057 1.62 17.69 -58.42
CA LYS A 1057 0.53 17.12 -57.60
C LYS A 1057 1.02 15.95 -56.74
N GLU A 1058 1.97 15.17 -57.24
CA GLU A 1058 2.61 14.08 -56.48
C GLU A 1058 3.55 14.63 -55.40
N GLU A 1059 4.27 15.73 -55.68
CA GLU A 1059 5.17 16.39 -54.73
C GLU A 1059 4.45 17.31 -53.72
N GLU A 1060 3.37 18.00 -54.12
CA GLU A 1060 2.61 18.94 -53.27
C GLU A 1060 1.09 18.70 -53.29
N PRO A 1061 0.58 17.56 -52.77
CA PRO A 1061 -0.84 17.19 -52.81
C PRO A 1061 -1.79 18.12 -52.02
N TRP A 1062 -1.24 19.06 -51.25
CA TRP A 1062 -1.99 20.12 -50.56
C TRP A 1062 -2.28 21.36 -51.42
N ARG A 1063 -1.81 21.44 -52.66
CA ARG A 1063 -2.17 22.53 -53.58
C ARG A 1063 -3.63 22.40 -54.04
N ILE A 1064 -4.23 23.51 -54.45
CA ILE A 1064 -5.63 23.59 -54.91
C ILE A 1064 -5.62 23.74 -56.43
N THR A 1065 -6.27 22.84 -57.17
CA THR A 1065 -6.36 22.95 -58.64
C THR A 1065 -7.56 23.79 -59.09
N ASP A 1066 -7.46 24.39 -60.28
CA ASP A 1066 -8.56 25.17 -60.85
C ASP A 1066 -9.80 24.31 -61.16
N ASN A 1067 -9.58 23.07 -61.61
CA ASN A 1067 -10.64 22.07 -61.81
C ASN A 1067 -11.36 21.73 -60.49
N GLU A 1068 -10.63 21.53 -59.39
CA GLU A 1068 -11.23 21.32 -58.06
C GLU A 1068 -12.07 22.54 -57.62
N LEU A 1069 -11.54 23.74 -57.80
CA LEU A 1069 -12.19 24.99 -57.40
C LEU A 1069 -13.49 25.23 -58.18
N GLU A 1070 -13.53 24.90 -59.48
CA GLU A 1070 -14.76 24.94 -60.27
C GLU A 1070 -15.75 23.84 -59.86
N LEU A 1071 -15.30 22.58 -59.73
CA LEU A 1071 -16.13 21.45 -59.34
C LEU A 1071 -16.86 21.68 -58.01
N TYR A 1072 -16.19 22.29 -57.03
CA TYR A 1072 -16.76 22.57 -55.71
C TYR A 1072 -17.22 24.01 -55.49
N LYS A 1073 -17.25 24.87 -56.53
CA LYS A 1073 -17.65 26.29 -56.48
C LYS A 1073 -18.96 26.54 -55.72
N THR A 1074 -19.99 25.72 -55.94
CA THR A 1074 -21.27 25.80 -55.20
C THR A 1074 -21.14 25.45 -53.71
N LYS A 1075 -20.24 24.52 -53.35
CA LYS A 1075 -19.95 24.15 -51.95
C LYS A 1075 -19.15 25.24 -51.24
N THR A 1076 -18.18 25.86 -51.93
CA THR A 1076 -17.43 27.04 -51.49
C THR A 1076 -18.38 28.21 -51.21
N HIS A 1077 -19.20 28.60 -52.19
CA HIS A 1077 -20.21 29.65 -52.03
C HIS A 1077 -21.14 29.40 -50.82
N ARG A 1078 -21.54 28.15 -50.58
CA ARG A 1078 -22.36 27.79 -49.41
C ARG A 1078 -21.63 27.97 -48.08
N GLN A 1079 -20.32 27.70 -47.97
CA GLN A 1079 -19.60 27.96 -46.71
C GLN A 1079 -19.52 29.46 -46.41
N ILE A 1080 -19.25 30.27 -47.44
CA ILE A 1080 -19.20 31.73 -47.33
C ILE A 1080 -20.58 32.28 -46.93
N ARG A 1081 -21.66 31.84 -47.60
CA ARG A 1081 -23.04 32.25 -47.26
C ARG A 1081 -23.45 31.80 -45.85
N LEU A 1082 -22.96 30.66 -45.36
CA LEU A 1082 -23.19 30.22 -43.99
C LEU A 1082 -22.49 31.12 -42.96
N ASN A 1083 -21.27 31.62 -43.20
CA ASN A 1083 -20.64 32.60 -42.31
C ASN A 1083 -21.44 33.92 -42.25
N GLU A 1084 -21.94 34.41 -43.40
CA GLU A 1084 -22.82 35.58 -43.43
C GLU A 1084 -24.03 35.41 -42.50
N LEU A 1085 -24.71 34.26 -42.58
CA LEU A 1085 -25.88 33.94 -41.74
C LEU A 1085 -25.53 33.68 -40.26
N LEU A 1086 -24.35 33.11 -39.97
CA LEU A 1086 -23.84 32.94 -38.61
C LEU A 1086 -23.55 34.29 -37.94
N LYS A 1087 -22.94 35.23 -38.67
CA LYS A 1087 -22.71 36.61 -38.21
C LYS A 1087 -24.02 37.38 -38.01
N GLU A 1088 -25.01 37.15 -38.86
CA GLU A 1088 -26.33 37.76 -38.77
C GLU A 1088 -27.14 37.29 -37.55
N HIS A 1089 -27.22 35.98 -37.29
CA HIS A 1089 -28.12 35.44 -36.26
C HIS A 1089 -27.45 35.04 -34.93
N SER A 1090 -26.16 34.70 -34.94
CA SER A 1090 -25.47 34.06 -33.81
C SER A 1090 -24.29 34.87 -33.22
N SER A 1091 -24.10 36.12 -33.65
CA SER A 1091 -23.03 37.02 -33.18
C SER A 1091 -23.05 37.34 -31.67
N THR A 1092 -24.18 37.12 -30.98
CA THR A 1092 -24.34 37.32 -29.54
C THR A 1092 -24.45 36.02 -28.72
N ALA A 1093 -24.29 34.85 -29.35
CA ALA A 1093 -24.35 33.56 -28.66
C ALA A 1093 -23.09 33.30 -27.81
N ASN A 1094 -23.24 32.64 -26.65
CA ASN A 1094 -22.09 32.25 -25.82
C ASN A 1094 -21.33 31.07 -26.43
N VAL A 1095 -22.04 30.17 -27.12
CA VAL A 1095 -21.50 29.02 -27.85
C VAL A 1095 -22.35 28.76 -29.08
N ILE A 1096 -21.70 28.49 -30.20
CA ILE A 1096 -22.31 27.99 -31.43
C ILE A 1096 -21.92 26.51 -31.59
N VAL A 1097 -22.87 25.63 -31.85
CA VAL A 1097 -22.64 24.21 -32.19
C VAL A 1097 -23.17 23.96 -33.59
N MET A 1098 -22.32 23.53 -34.51
CA MET A 1098 -22.66 23.47 -35.94
C MET A 1098 -22.19 22.17 -36.58
N SER A 1099 -22.98 21.62 -37.50
CA SER A 1099 -22.57 20.45 -38.28
C SER A 1099 -21.33 20.76 -39.15
N LEU A 1100 -20.19 20.13 -38.86
CA LEU A 1100 -18.94 20.25 -39.62
C LEU A 1100 -19.17 19.79 -41.08
N PRO A 1101 -18.79 20.59 -42.11
CA PRO A 1101 -18.81 20.14 -43.49
C PRO A 1101 -17.75 19.05 -43.70
N VAL A 1102 -18.09 18.00 -44.45
CA VAL A 1102 -17.18 16.88 -44.75
C VAL A 1102 -16.60 17.03 -46.17
N ALA A 1103 -15.30 16.77 -46.31
CA ALA A 1103 -14.59 16.58 -47.58
C ALA A 1103 -14.43 15.08 -47.90
N ARG A 1104 -14.20 14.73 -49.17
CA ARG A 1104 -13.83 13.36 -49.55
C ARG A 1104 -12.31 13.28 -49.69
N LYS A 1105 -11.68 12.38 -48.93
CA LYS A 1105 -10.24 12.06 -48.98
C LYS A 1105 -9.82 11.83 -50.44
N GLY A 1106 -8.74 12.47 -50.90
CA GLY A 1106 -8.21 12.35 -52.27
C GLY A 1106 -9.04 12.99 -53.39
N ALA A 1107 -10.23 13.54 -53.11
CA ALA A 1107 -11.06 14.27 -54.09
C ALA A 1107 -11.27 15.75 -53.72
N VAL A 1108 -10.68 16.20 -52.62
CA VAL A 1108 -10.60 17.58 -52.15
C VAL A 1108 -9.22 17.75 -51.51
N SER A 1109 -8.52 18.83 -51.84
CA SER A 1109 -7.23 19.21 -51.31
C SER A 1109 -7.31 19.66 -49.84
N SER A 1110 -6.28 19.32 -49.07
CA SER A 1110 -6.19 19.69 -47.65
C SER A 1110 -6.25 21.21 -47.43
N ALA A 1111 -5.65 22.01 -48.32
CA ALA A 1111 -5.72 23.47 -48.22
C ALA A 1111 -7.13 24.01 -48.53
N LEU A 1112 -7.83 23.48 -49.56
CA LEU A 1112 -9.20 23.92 -49.86
C LEU A 1112 -10.17 23.56 -48.72
N TYR A 1113 -10.01 22.37 -48.13
CA TYR A 1113 -10.84 21.97 -47.00
C TYR A 1113 -10.57 22.80 -45.75
N MET A 1114 -9.31 23.11 -45.43
CA MET A 1114 -8.96 24.00 -44.33
C MET A 1114 -9.47 25.43 -44.58
N ALA A 1115 -9.36 25.94 -45.80
CA ALA A 1115 -9.91 27.23 -46.21
C ALA A 1115 -11.44 27.28 -46.07
N TRP A 1116 -12.18 26.20 -46.38
CA TRP A 1116 -13.62 26.12 -46.09
C TRP A 1116 -13.94 26.21 -44.59
N ILE A 1117 -13.15 25.55 -43.73
CA ILE A 1117 -13.35 25.61 -42.28
C ILE A 1117 -13.01 27.00 -41.73
N GLU A 1118 -11.93 27.62 -42.23
CA GLU A 1118 -11.57 29.01 -41.91
C GLU A 1118 -12.69 29.97 -42.32
N ALA A 1119 -13.08 29.95 -43.61
CA ALA A 1119 -14.11 30.80 -44.17
C ALA A 1119 -15.48 30.63 -43.49
N LEU A 1120 -15.81 29.43 -42.99
CA LEU A 1120 -17.04 29.17 -42.24
C LEU A 1120 -17.01 29.75 -40.81
N SER A 1121 -15.84 29.76 -40.15
CA SER A 1121 -15.72 30.02 -38.70
C SER A 1121 -14.99 31.32 -38.31
N LYS A 1122 -14.58 32.12 -39.30
CA LYS A 1122 -13.89 33.42 -39.13
C LYS A 1122 -14.77 34.47 -38.45
N ASP A 1123 -14.21 35.13 -37.44
CA ASP A 1123 -14.76 36.20 -36.59
C ASP A 1123 -16.00 35.87 -35.72
N LEU A 1124 -16.31 34.60 -35.51
CA LEU A 1124 -17.46 34.18 -34.69
C LEU A 1124 -17.14 34.09 -33.17
N PRO A 1125 -18.18 34.08 -32.31
CA PRO A 1125 -18.10 33.56 -30.94
C PRO A 1125 -17.60 32.10 -30.88
N PRO A 1126 -17.32 31.54 -29.68
CA PRO A 1126 -16.83 30.18 -29.53
C PRO A 1126 -17.67 29.13 -30.28
N ILE A 1127 -17.07 28.46 -31.26
CA ILE A 1127 -17.76 27.55 -32.17
C ILE A 1127 -17.21 26.12 -32.08
N LEU A 1128 -18.15 25.16 -31.98
CA LEU A 1128 -17.91 23.72 -32.01
C LEU A 1128 -18.42 23.22 -33.36
N LEU A 1129 -17.52 22.81 -34.24
CA LEU A 1129 -17.87 22.12 -35.48
C LEU A 1129 -17.92 20.62 -35.18
N VAL A 1130 -19.11 20.02 -35.23
CA VAL A 1130 -19.42 18.65 -34.79
C VAL A 1130 -19.79 17.78 -35.98
N ARG A 1131 -19.30 16.54 -36.00
CA ARG A 1131 -19.79 15.46 -36.87
C ARG A 1131 -19.83 14.16 -36.09
N GLY A 1132 -21.03 13.64 -35.80
CA GLY A 1132 -21.18 12.26 -35.34
C GLY A 1132 -20.85 11.22 -36.43
N ASN A 1133 -20.63 9.98 -36.01
CA ASN A 1133 -20.20 8.85 -36.84
C ASN A 1133 -21.36 8.16 -37.61
N HIS A 1134 -22.49 8.86 -37.80
CA HIS A 1134 -23.72 8.36 -38.40
C HIS A 1134 -24.44 7.21 -37.67
N GLN A 1135 -23.94 6.73 -36.54
CA GLN A 1135 -24.71 5.87 -35.64
C GLN A 1135 -25.67 6.72 -34.81
N SER A 1136 -26.89 6.24 -34.56
CA SER A 1136 -27.87 6.98 -33.74
C SER A 1136 -27.39 7.12 -32.29
N VAL A 1137 -27.19 8.34 -31.81
CA VAL A 1137 -26.82 8.63 -30.41
C VAL A 1137 -28.02 9.12 -29.58
N LEU A 1138 -29.16 9.36 -30.22
CA LEU A 1138 -30.45 9.69 -29.61
C LEU A 1138 -31.51 8.68 -30.06
N THR A 1139 -32.42 8.32 -29.16
CA THR A 1139 -33.61 7.50 -29.45
C THR A 1139 -34.82 8.07 -28.72
N PHE A 1140 -36.00 7.92 -29.32
CA PHE A 1140 -37.29 8.23 -28.68
C PHE A 1140 -37.95 6.99 -28.06
N TYR A 1141 -37.42 5.79 -28.29
CA TYR A 1141 -37.78 4.57 -27.58
C TYR A 1141 -36.93 4.47 -26.31
N SER A 1142 -37.48 4.93 -25.18
CA SER A 1142 -36.87 4.86 -23.83
C SER A 1142 -36.86 3.46 -23.24
#